data_AF-A0A940KGP2-F1
#
_entry.id   AF-A0A940KGP2-F1
#
_cell.length_a   1.000
_cell.length_b   1.000
_cell.length_c   1.000
_cell.angle_alpha   90.00
_cell.angle_beta   90.00
_cell.angle_gamma   90.00
#
_symmetry.space_group_name_H-M   'P 1'
#
loop_
_entity.id
_entity.type
_entity.pdbx_description
1 polymer ?
#
loop_
_entity_poly.entity_id
_entity_poly.type
_entity_poly.pdbx_seq_one_letter_code
_entity_poly.pdbx_strand_id
1 'polypeptide(L)'
;LFAKNQPYLRLNGVGVGASNYFLKDVNGDGKDDAVAWFSNGDWYVTPSNGTVFGVSKKYIGFTVASGTIPMMGDVNGDGKQDAICFNPADGKWQVALSVDTAFAAPVQWSIGNGVGSVDQFIADVNGDGYDDAVIYFHTGLPGYWYVGLSNGSSGFGGFSAWITGFGNSSNQRMLADMNGDRKADAVHYTKSTGNWSVALSGGSSFGTASSWKTGFGVNAERGFAYDVDRDGKADLAYYDGGEWWSSYSTGTGIGTYNHRWVINNRPATSKGNLAAPVAKLLGSMSGSITEACVVSNNGEWLCLGNNNKGATADAVAVDTWTVWGNDYTPQLPGHAGTYDSGDSTINDIQLQLIHDAGFTYIMFDITNGVNPWVDDRSKQFVQRIKKWNSSLTSGKHKMYFCVAMGNSRAATTTDAAMTIIESESQRAWDEFYQMDSGAYYKLNGKPLLVHFVETPAKSNLIVNYTGSVPHPNYNKFTIRWMYNAIYNDTIYRNAYGWPIYDQFGNPAGNEVMDVMPGFWNGANGSARAQGQLYRSQWVRVLQNDPASVWLNSFNESWEHTAVEPSWLKPGTTMDNPSMDSTWTDYQGVRMDDFYWVMTKQYNRLYMYNQLFNGSYIQEYGHDEVYKVNGCSFQYQGSMPSQAPVLLVPDGFRSSFSGVVIDASFNTVCSASHVAGPATLALEKKEGTAVKIELFPNPSQDHFNFRVSGKGASPLQMRILDMNGKVVEQFSNIVAGNLYQLGSRYAPGLYMVEISNGGEKIIRKIVKR
;
A
#
# COMPACT_ATOMS: atom_id res chain seq x y z
N LEU A 1 -6.56 12.39 -6.68
CA LEU A 1 -6.26 12.34 -8.12
C LEU A 1 -6.63 10.96 -8.66
N PHE A 2 -7.59 10.89 -9.59
CA PHE A 2 -8.13 9.64 -10.10
C PHE A 2 -7.23 9.15 -11.25
N ALA A 3 -6.97 7.85 -11.33
CA ALA A 3 -6.95 7.16 -12.61
C ALA A 3 -8.24 6.41 -12.71
N LYS A 4 -8.91 6.52 -13.86
CA LYS A 4 -10.11 5.83 -14.39
C LYS A 4 -10.79 4.70 -13.58
N ASN A 5 -10.13 3.98 -12.67
CA ASN A 5 -10.65 2.89 -11.82
C ASN A 5 -10.19 2.85 -10.32
N GLN A 6 -9.53 3.87 -9.74
CA GLN A 6 -8.82 3.79 -8.43
C GLN A 6 -9.21 4.89 -7.39
N PRO A 7 -9.00 4.69 -6.07
CA PRO A 7 -9.41 5.62 -5.01
C PRO A 7 -8.56 6.92 -4.90
N TYR A 8 -8.94 7.82 -4.00
CA TYR A 8 -8.40 9.19 -3.89
C TYR A 8 -6.89 9.25 -3.63
N LEU A 9 -6.12 9.78 -4.58
CA LEU A 9 -4.70 10.09 -4.34
C LEU A 9 -4.51 11.50 -3.77
N ARG A 10 -3.86 11.59 -2.59
CA ARG A 10 -3.41 12.84 -1.98
C ARG A 10 -2.00 13.16 -2.46
N LEU A 11 -1.81 14.37 -2.95
CA LEU A 11 -0.52 14.92 -3.35
C LEU A 11 -0.22 16.12 -2.47
N ASN A 12 1.01 16.29 -2.01
CA ASN A 12 1.40 17.44 -1.17
C ASN A 12 2.61 18.15 -1.76
N GLY A 13 2.58 19.48 -1.80
CA GLY A 13 3.72 20.32 -2.18
C GLY A 13 4.09 20.37 -3.66
N VAL A 14 3.30 19.76 -4.57
CA VAL A 14 3.58 19.84 -6.00
C VAL A 14 3.05 21.13 -6.59
N GLY A 15 3.92 21.86 -7.29
CA GLY A 15 3.57 23.12 -7.93
C GLY A 15 3.36 24.28 -6.97
N VAL A 16 3.88 24.22 -5.73
CA VAL A 16 3.80 25.34 -4.78
C VAL A 16 4.31 26.63 -5.46
N GLY A 17 3.45 27.66 -5.46
CA GLY A 17 3.73 28.94 -6.13
C GLY A 17 3.34 29.00 -7.61
N ALA A 18 2.82 27.92 -8.18
CA ALA A 18 2.19 27.95 -9.50
C ALA A 18 0.91 28.80 -9.45
N SER A 19 0.63 29.45 -10.58
CA SER A 19 -0.54 30.34 -10.72
C SER A 19 -1.78 29.58 -11.16
N ASN A 20 -1.59 28.57 -12.02
CA ASN A 20 -2.65 27.72 -12.56
C ASN A 20 -2.20 26.26 -12.50
N TYR A 21 -3.17 25.36 -12.45
CA TYR A 21 -2.88 23.96 -12.37
C TYR A 21 -3.96 23.16 -13.07
N PHE A 22 -3.58 22.01 -13.65
CA PHE A 22 -4.44 21.15 -14.45
C PHE A 22 -4.25 19.70 -14.05
N LEU A 23 -5.23 18.89 -14.39
CA LEU A 23 -5.18 17.45 -14.25
C LEU A 23 -5.65 16.85 -15.58
N LYS A 24 -4.71 16.27 -16.32
CA LYS A 24 -4.90 15.92 -17.72
C LYS A 24 -3.96 14.79 -18.11
N ASP A 25 -4.43 13.84 -18.92
CA ASP A 25 -3.60 12.79 -19.51
C ASP A 25 -2.64 13.36 -20.57
N VAL A 26 -1.48 13.85 -20.12
CA VAL A 26 -0.46 14.48 -20.99
C VAL A 26 0.35 13.42 -21.73
N ASN A 27 0.44 12.21 -21.18
CA ASN A 27 1.28 11.14 -21.69
C ASN A 27 0.52 10.09 -22.54
N GLY A 28 -0.81 10.08 -22.48
CA GLY A 28 -1.70 9.21 -23.26
C GLY A 28 -1.90 7.82 -22.68
N ASP A 29 -1.61 7.59 -21.40
CA ASP A 29 -1.72 6.27 -20.75
C ASP A 29 -3.12 5.98 -20.17
N GLY A 30 -4.09 6.85 -20.46
CA GLY A 30 -5.48 6.80 -20.04
C GLY A 30 -5.69 7.28 -18.59
N LYS A 31 -4.71 7.94 -17.98
CA LYS A 31 -4.74 8.43 -16.60
C LYS A 31 -4.29 9.87 -16.55
N ASP A 32 -4.97 10.67 -15.74
CA ASP A 32 -4.62 12.08 -15.68
C ASP A 32 -3.33 12.32 -14.87
N ASP A 33 -2.47 13.17 -15.42
CA ASP A 33 -1.24 13.67 -14.83
C ASP A 33 -1.45 15.03 -14.17
N ALA A 34 -0.69 15.33 -13.12
CA ALA A 34 -0.80 16.62 -12.44
C ALA A 34 0.13 17.64 -13.13
N VAL A 35 -0.45 18.74 -13.61
CA VAL A 35 0.24 19.79 -14.34
C VAL A 35 0.17 21.11 -13.57
N ALA A 36 1.29 21.81 -13.44
CA ALA A 36 1.39 23.10 -12.77
C ALA A 36 1.98 24.14 -13.72
N TRP A 37 1.31 25.29 -13.84
CA TRP A 37 1.75 26.43 -14.63
C TRP A 37 2.13 27.62 -13.77
N PHE A 38 3.30 28.18 -14.02
CA PHE A 38 3.84 29.34 -13.33
C PHE A 38 3.71 30.59 -14.19
N SER A 39 3.49 31.75 -13.55
CA SER A 39 3.30 33.03 -14.25
C SER A 39 4.51 33.50 -15.07
N ASN A 40 5.67 32.88 -14.89
CA ASN A 40 6.85 33.06 -15.75
C ASN A 40 6.76 32.28 -17.08
N GLY A 41 5.69 31.52 -17.30
CA GLY A 41 5.45 30.70 -18.49
C GLY A 41 5.84 29.23 -18.36
N ASP A 42 6.36 28.79 -17.21
CA ASP A 42 6.82 27.42 -17.01
C ASP A 42 5.68 26.43 -16.78
N TRP A 43 5.76 25.28 -17.43
CA TRP A 43 4.87 24.13 -17.26
C TRP A 43 5.63 22.96 -16.65
N TYR A 44 5.13 22.45 -15.53
CA TYR A 44 5.62 21.26 -14.86
C TYR A 44 4.57 20.17 -14.92
N VAL A 45 4.99 18.94 -15.20
CA VAL A 45 4.13 17.75 -15.25
C VAL A 45 4.65 16.71 -14.26
N THR A 46 3.72 16.09 -13.55
CA THR A 46 3.97 15.03 -12.58
C THR A 46 3.19 13.81 -13.04
N PRO A 47 3.84 12.84 -13.72
CA PRO A 47 3.14 11.71 -14.31
C PRO A 47 2.46 10.83 -13.26
N SER A 48 1.31 10.27 -13.59
CA SER A 48 0.53 9.35 -12.75
C SER A 48 0.57 7.94 -13.32
N ASN A 49 0.63 6.92 -12.46
CA ASN A 49 0.33 5.54 -12.86
C ASN A 49 -1.06 5.08 -12.43
N GLY A 50 -1.83 5.99 -11.83
CA GLY A 50 -3.17 5.75 -11.31
C GLY A 50 -3.28 5.20 -9.91
N THR A 51 -2.15 4.95 -9.27
CA THR A 51 -2.07 4.61 -7.85
C THR A 51 -1.11 5.56 -7.12
N VAL A 52 -0.12 6.13 -7.80
CA VAL A 52 0.79 7.13 -7.27
C VAL A 52 1.19 8.12 -8.36
N PHE A 53 1.60 9.31 -7.93
CA PHE A 53 2.25 10.31 -8.78
C PHE A 53 3.76 10.14 -8.67
N GLY A 54 4.43 10.21 -9.81
CA GLY A 54 5.87 10.19 -9.92
C GLY A 54 6.51 11.54 -9.55
N VAL A 55 7.72 11.75 -10.05
CA VAL A 55 8.49 12.96 -9.82
C VAL A 55 8.04 14.07 -10.77
N SER A 56 7.82 15.27 -10.23
CA SER A 56 7.50 16.47 -11.02
C SER A 56 8.68 16.92 -11.88
N LYS A 57 8.43 17.24 -13.16
CA LYS A 57 9.44 17.68 -14.13
C LYS A 57 8.96 18.88 -14.91
N LYS A 58 9.84 19.84 -15.18
CA LYS A 58 9.56 20.92 -16.14
C LYS A 58 9.50 20.34 -17.55
N TYR A 59 8.36 20.45 -18.21
CA TYR A 59 8.21 20.02 -19.60
C TYR A 59 8.56 21.15 -20.57
N ILE A 60 8.16 22.39 -20.29
CA ILE A 60 8.46 23.54 -21.16
C ILE A 60 8.38 24.88 -20.41
N GLY A 61 8.84 25.95 -21.06
CA GLY A 61 8.56 27.34 -20.68
C GLY A 61 8.13 28.17 -21.90
N PHE A 62 6.99 28.85 -21.81
CA PHE A 62 6.50 29.77 -22.83
C PHE A 62 7.08 31.17 -22.57
N THR A 63 7.35 31.93 -23.63
CA THR A 63 7.52 33.38 -23.49
C THR A 63 6.13 34.01 -23.43
N VAL A 64 5.72 34.41 -22.23
CA VAL A 64 4.35 34.90 -21.96
C VAL A 64 4.33 36.38 -21.59
N ALA A 65 3.24 37.07 -21.92
CA ALA A 65 2.96 38.42 -21.46
C ALA A 65 2.15 38.41 -20.15
N SER A 66 2.15 39.52 -19.43
CA SER A 66 1.31 39.69 -18.24
C SER A 66 -0.17 39.50 -18.60
N GLY A 67 -0.89 38.67 -17.83
CA GLY A 67 -2.30 38.36 -18.08
C GLY A 67 -2.54 37.22 -19.07
N THR A 68 -1.49 36.51 -19.51
CA THR A 68 -1.63 35.27 -20.31
C THR A 68 -2.46 34.23 -19.54
N ILE A 69 -3.37 33.58 -20.26
CA ILE A 69 -4.29 32.57 -19.74
C ILE A 69 -3.83 31.19 -20.24
N PRO A 70 -3.32 30.30 -19.37
CA PRO A 70 -2.97 28.93 -19.74
C PRO A 70 -4.23 28.04 -19.78
N MET A 71 -4.27 27.12 -20.75
CA MET A 71 -5.34 26.16 -21.00
C MET A 71 -4.73 24.82 -21.46
N MET A 72 -5.52 23.73 -21.47
CA MET A 72 -5.11 22.44 -22.02
C MET A 72 -6.26 21.78 -22.79
N GLY A 73 -5.93 20.99 -23.82
CA GLY A 73 -6.89 20.20 -24.60
C GLY A 73 -6.18 19.35 -25.67
N ASP A 74 -6.82 18.30 -26.15
CA ASP A 74 -6.33 17.45 -27.24
C ASP A 74 -6.68 18.09 -28.58
N VAL A 75 -5.84 19.02 -29.04
CA VAL A 75 -6.15 19.82 -30.23
C VAL A 75 -5.69 19.14 -31.53
N ASN A 76 -5.01 17.99 -31.43
CA ASN A 76 -4.53 17.20 -32.56
C ASN A 76 -5.19 15.80 -32.69
N GLY A 77 -6.00 15.40 -31.70
CA GLY A 77 -6.76 14.16 -31.64
C GLY A 77 -5.92 12.91 -31.44
N ASP A 78 -4.73 13.04 -30.83
CA ASP A 78 -3.84 11.90 -30.56
C ASP A 78 -4.11 11.22 -29.20
N GLY A 79 -5.10 11.73 -28.46
CA GLY A 79 -5.49 11.25 -27.14
C GLY A 79 -4.68 11.86 -26.00
N LYS A 80 -3.70 12.73 -26.28
CA LYS A 80 -2.89 13.43 -25.28
C LYS A 80 -3.32 14.88 -25.16
N GLN A 81 -3.11 15.44 -23.98
CA GLN A 81 -3.56 16.79 -23.67
C GLN A 81 -2.43 17.79 -23.92
N ASP A 82 -2.66 18.73 -24.81
CA ASP A 82 -1.68 19.74 -25.24
C ASP A 82 -1.70 20.96 -24.33
N ALA A 83 -0.60 21.73 -24.29
CA ALA A 83 -0.51 22.98 -23.55
C ALA A 83 -0.84 24.19 -24.45
N ILE A 84 -1.78 25.03 -24.02
CA ILE A 84 -2.22 26.23 -24.74
C ILE A 84 -2.01 27.47 -23.87
N CYS A 85 -1.61 28.59 -24.47
CA CYS A 85 -1.57 29.90 -23.83
C CYS A 85 -2.28 30.93 -24.71
N PHE A 86 -3.24 31.65 -24.14
CA PHE A 86 -3.94 32.76 -24.79
C PHE A 86 -3.50 34.10 -24.20
N ASN A 87 -3.16 35.04 -25.08
CA ASN A 87 -2.87 36.41 -24.69
C ASN A 87 -4.08 37.32 -24.99
N PRO A 88 -4.78 37.86 -23.97
CA PRO A 88 -5.95 38.69 -24.17
C PRO A 88 -5.64 40.05 -24.81
N ALA A 89 -4.39 40.53 -24.76
CA ALA A 89 -4.02 41.83 -25.28
C ALA A 89 -4.02 41.92 -26.81
N ASP A 90 -3.62 40.84 -27.48
CA ASP A 90 -3.47 40.75 -28.94
C ASP A 90 -4.24 39.57 -29.56
N GLY A 91 -4.95 38.78 -28.75
CA GLY A 91 -5.72 37.64 -29.20
C GLY A 91 -4.85 36.49 -29.70
N LYS A 92 -3.60 36.38 -29.25
CA LYS A 92 -2.66 35.34 -29.68
C LYS A 92 -2.90 34.03 -28.94
N TRP A 93 -3.09 32.95 -29.70
CA TRP A 93 -3.20 31.58 -29.20
C TRP A 93 -1.92 30.81 -29.55
N GLN A 94 -1.19 30.34 -28.55
CA GLN A 94 0.01 29.51 -28.71
C GLN A 94 -0.27 28.09 -28.21
N VAL A 95 0.10 27.09 -29.00
CA VAL A 95 -0.10 25.67 -28.71
C VAL A 95 1.24 24.95 -28.70
N ALA A 96 1.48 24.14 -27.69
CA ALA A 96 2.61 23.23 -27.58
C ALA A 96 2.07 21.80 -27.44
N LEU A 97 2.22 21.01 -28.51
CA LEU A 97 1.71 19.65 -28.57
C LEU A 97 2.45 18.73 -27.59
N SER A 98 1.74 17.78 -26.99
CA SER A 98 2.30 16.75 -26.12
C SER A 98 3.10 15.72 -26.89
N VAL A 99 4.35 15.49 -26.47
CA VAL A 99 5.28 14.55 -27.12
C VAL A 99 5.98 13.70 -26.07
N ASP A 100 5.64 12.41 -26.04
CA ASP A 100 6.16 11.40 -25.09
C ASP A 100 6.23 11.87 -23.63
N THR A 101 7.35 12.48 -23.22
CA THR A 101 7.63 12.95 -21.85
C THR A 101 7.92 14.45 -21.78
N ALA A 102 7.48 15.23 -22.76
CA ALA A 102 7.65 16.68 -22.86
C ALA A 102 6.53 17.36 -23.67
N PHE A 103 6.56 18.69 -23.78
CA PHE A 103 5.80 19.44 -24.78
C PHE A 103 6.72 19.91 -25.92
N ALA A 104 6.20 19.97 -27.15
CA ALA A 104 6.88 20.52 -28.31
C ALA A 104 7.02 22.05 -28.22
N ALA A 105 7.84 22.65 -29.09
CA ALA A 105 7.99 24.11 -29.14
C ALA A 105 6.64 24.81 -29.43
N PRO A 106 6.28 25.91 -28.73
CA PRO A 106 4.98 26.54 -28.91
C PRO A 106 4.84 27.19 -30.29
N VAL A 107 3.74 26.90 -30.99
CA VAL A 107 3.39 27.44 -32.30
C VAL A 107 2.17 28.34 -32.18
N GLN A 108 2.16 29.47 -32.89
CA GLN A 108 0.98 30.35 -32.93
C GLN A 108 -0.09 29.76 -33.85
N TRP A 109 -1.25 29.44 -33.29
CA TRP A 109 -2.39 28.86 -34.02
C TRP A 109 -3.45 29.89 -34.42
N SER A 110 -3.52 31.03 -33.71
CA SER A 110 -4.42 32.15 -34.05
C SER A 110 -3.88 33.46 -33.48
N ILE A 111 -4.30 34.59 -34.07
CA ILE A 111 -3.98 35.96 -33.62
C ILE A 111 -5.16 36.89 -33.88
N GLY A 112 -5.37 37.88 -33.02
CA GLY A 112 -6.47 38.85 -33.10
C GLY A 112 -7.84 38.34 -32.63
N ASN A 113 -8.08 37.03 -32.67
CA ASN A 113 -9.34 36.43 -32.24
C ASN A 113 -9.43 36.36 -30.71
N GLY A 114 -10.51 36.93 -30.14
CA GLY A 114 -10.74 36.96 -28.69
C GLY A 114 -10.27 38.23 -27.98
N VAL A 115 -9.75 39.24 -28.69
CA VAL A 115 -9.45 40.55 -28.07
C VAL A 115 -10.72 41.15 -27.47
N GLY A 116 -10.69 41.45 -26.17
CA GLY A 116 -11.86 41.96 -25.43
C GLY A 116 -12.91 40.92 -25.05
N SER A 117 -12.65 39.63 -25.29
CA SER A 117 -13.51 38.55 -24.78
C SER A 117 -13.37 38.43 -23.27
N VAL A 118 -14.42 37.89 -22.65
CA VAL A 118 -14.48 37.73 -21.19
C VAL A 118 -14.07 36.33 -20.76
N ASP A 119 -14.48 35.31 -21.52
CA ASP A 119 -13.98 33.95 -21.34
C ASP A 119 -13.53 33.34 -22.66
N GLN A 120 -12.68 32.33 -22.55
CA GLN A 120 -12.06 31.58 -23.63
C GLN A 120 -12.07 30.12 -23.22
N PHE A 121 -12.30 29.19 -24.16
CA PHE A 121 -12.44 27.74 -24.01
C PHE A 121 -11.77 26.90 -25.12
N ILE A 122 -11.51 25.61 -24.84
CA ILE A 122 -10.81 24.58 -25.64
C ILE A 122 -11.55 23.24 -25.49
N ALA A 123 -12.54 22.95 -26.34
CA ALA A 123 -13.42 21.78 -26.24
C ALA A 123 -13.81 21.26 -27.61
N ASP A 124 -13.94 19.95 -27.77
CA ASP A 124 -14.57 19.34 -28.94
C ASP A 124 -16.07 19.66 -28.96
N VAL A 125 -16.44 20.77 -29.60
CA VAL A 125 -17.83 21.21 -29.73
C VAL A 125 -18.46 20.69 -31.01
N ASN A 126 -17.66 20.21 -31.97
CA ASN A 126 -18.15 19.73 -33.26
C ASN A 126 -18.30 18.18 -33.32
N GLY A 127 -17.64 17.46 -32.43
CA GLY A 127 -17.59 16.01 -32.31
C GLY A 127 -16.60 15.33 -33.26
N ASP A 128 -15.58 16.03 -33.76
CA ASP A 128 -14.58 15.50 -34.70
C ASP A 128 -13.35 14.87 -34.03
N GLY A 129 -13.28 14.95 -32.70
CA GLY A 129 -12.17 14.44 -31.90
C GLY A 129 -11.04 15.43 -31.68
N TYR A 130 -11.16 16.68 -32.12
CA TYR A 130 -10.22 17.76 -31.83
C TYR A 130 -10.85 18.80 -30.91
N ASP A 131 -10.13 19.22 -29.88
CA ASP A 131 -10.60 20.31 -29.05
C ASP A 131 -10.54 21.66 -29.79
N ASP A 132 -11.66 22.36 -29.86
CA ASP A 132 -11.86 23.62 -30.58
C ASP A 132 -11.73 24.85 -29.67
N ALA A 133 -11.30 25.98 -30.22
CA ALA A 133 -11.26 27.23 -29.48
C ALA A 133 -12.63 27.93 -29.47
N VAL A 134 -13.12 28.32 -28.28
CA VAL A 134 -14.38 29.04 -28.09
C VAL A 134 -14.13 30.33 -27.31
N ILE A 135 -14.79 31.42 -27.67
CA ILE A 135 -14.66 32.71 -26.98
C ILE A 135 -16.04 33.29 -26.68
N TYR A 136 -16.16 33.93 -25.52
CA TYR A 136 -17.40 34.54 -25.04
C TYR A 136 -17.27 36.05 -24.84
N PHE A 137 -18.25 36.82 -25.33
CA PHE A 137 -18.35 38.27 -25.13
C PHE A 137 -19.64 38.64 -24.40
N HIS A 138 -19.53 39.46 -23.33
CA HIS A 138 -20.72 40.02 -22.65
C HIS A 138 -20.68 41.54 -22.41
N THR A 139 -19.51 42.19 -22.45
CA THR A 139 -19.43 43.61 -22.11
C THR A 139 -20.06 44.45 -23.21
N GLY A 140 -21.26 45.01 -22.94
CA GLY A 140 -22.00 45.87 -23.87
C GLY A 140 -22.71 45.13 -25.02
N LEU A 141 -22.86 43.81 -24.93
CA LEU A 141 -23.31 42.93 -26.02
C LEU A 141 -24.21 41.80 -25.49
N PRO A 142 -25.21 41.29 -26.24
CA PRO A 142 -26.18 40.27 -25.78
C PRO A 142 -25.65 38.86 -25.46
N GLY A 143 -24.39 38.65 -25.09
CA GLY A 143 -23.84 37.31 -24.82
C GLY A 143 -23.64 36.52 -26.10
N TYR A 144 -22.40 36.48 -26.59
CA TYR A 144 -22.05 35.81 -27.86
C TYR A 144 -20.99 34.74 -27.63
N TRP A 145 -21.25 33.55 -28.16
CA TRP A 145 -20.28 32.46 -28.20
C TRP A 145 -19.77 32.29 -29.63
N TYR A 146 -18.48 32.51 -29.84
CA TYR A 146 -17.82 32.27 -31.12
C TYR A 146 -16.94 31.03 -31.02
N VAL A 147 -16.92 30.22 -32.08
CA VAL A 147 -16.12 28.99 -32.17
C VAL A 147 -15.18 29.08 -33.35
N GLY A 148 -13.91 28.77 -33.13
CA GLY A 148 -12.88 28.54 -34.13
C GLY A 148 -12.42 27.08 -34.06
N LEU A 149 -12.78 26.31 -35.07
CA LEU A 149 -12.54 24.86 -35.09
C LEU A 149 -11.06 24.51 -35.25
N SER A 150 -10.56 23.53 -34.51
CA SER A 150 -9.20 23.01 -34.70
C SER A 150 -9.06 22.32 -36.06
N ASN A 151 -7.87 22.41 -36.67
CA ASN A 151 -7.51 21.63 -37.86
C ASN A 151 -6.53 20.49 -37.56
N GLY A 152 -6.29 20.19 -36.28
CA GLY A 152 -5.45 19.10 -35.83
C GLY A 152 -3.94 19.32 -35.94
N SER A 153 -3.48 20.44 -36.52
CA SER A 153 -2.07 20.54 -36.94
C SER A 153 -1.42 21.91 -36.80
N SER A 154 -2.17 23.00 -36.99
CA SER A 154 -1.56 24.31 -37.21
C SER A 154 -2.44 25.52 -36.90
N GLY A 155 -3.72 25.34 -36.59
CA GLY A 155 -4.57 26.49 -36.32
C GLY A 155 -5.98 26.18 -35.87
N PHE A 156 -6.56 27.18 -35.21
CA PHE A 156 -8.01 27.30 -35.05
C PHE A 156 -8.54 28.11 -36.24
N GLY A 157 -9.51 27.57 -36.97
CA GLY A 157 -10.09 28.14 -38.18
C GLY A 157 -10.78 29.49 -37.97
N GLY A 158 -11.64 29.88 -38.90
CA GLY A 158 -12.40 31.13 -38.79
C GLY A 158 -13.37 31.11 -37.60
N PHE A 159 -13.25 32.07 -36.70
CA PHE A 159 -14.17 32.22 -35.56
C PHE A 159 -15.53 32.71 -36.04
N SER A 160 -16.59 31.96 -35.73
CA SER A 160 -17.97 32.29 -36.11
C SER A 160 -18.93 32.17 -34.93
N ALA A 161 -19.96 33.01 -34.88
CA ALA A 161 -20.93 32.99 -33.79
C ALA A 161 -21.82 31.74 -33.88
N TRP A 162 -21.79 30.90 -32.85
CA TRP A 162 -22.59 29.69 -32.76
C TRP A 162 -23.90 29.87 -31.98
N ILE A 163 -23.94 30.83 -31.05
CA ILE A 163 -25.18 31.30 -30.41
C ILE A 163 -25.02 32.74 -29.93
N THR A 164 -26.15 33.47 -29.92
CA THR A 164 -26.26 34.86 -29.48
C THR A 164 -27.39 34.96 -28.45
N GLY A 165 -27.32 35.86 -27.47
CA GLY A 165 -28.38 36.02 -26.47
C GLY A 165 -28.23 35.12 -25.25
N PHE A 166 -27.20 34.27 -25.20
CA PHE A 166 -27.06 33.22 -24.19
C PHE A 166 -25.91 33.54 -23.23
N GLY A 167 -26.18 33.54 -21.91
CA GLY A 167 -25.17 33.86 -20.90
C GLY A 167 -25.18 35.30 -20.37
N ASN A 168 -26.00 36.21 -20.89
CA ASN A 168 -25.86 37.66 -20.65
C ASN A 168 -25.97 38.08 -19.16
N SER A 169 -26.79 37.39 -18.36
CA SER A 169 -26.96 37.65 -16.92
C SER A 169 -26.23 36.67 -16.01
N SER A 170 -25.43 35.76 -16.58
CA SER A 170 -24.80 34.66 -15.85
C SER A 170 -23.50 35.07 -15.16
N ASN A 171 -23.21 34.43 -14.03
CA ASN A 171 -21.96 34.65 -13.30
C ASN A 171 -20.84 33.70 -13.75
N GLN A 172 -21.19 32.54 -14.27
CA GLN A 172 -20.25 31.53 -14.76
C GLN A 172 -20.75 30.90 -16.05
N ARG A 173 -19.80 30.61 -16.94
CA ARG A 173 -19.99 29.96 -18.24
C ARG A 173 -19.04 28.76 -18.32
N MET A 174 -19.47 27.69 -18.96
CA MET A 174 -18.71 26.44 -19.08
C MET A 174 -19.13 25.67 -20.34
N LEU A 175 -18.28 24.72 -20.75
CA LEU A 175 -18.55 23.78 -21.83
C LEU A 175 -18.50 22.35 -21.25
N ALA A 176 -19.53 21.54 -21.49
CA ALA A 176 -19.59 20.17 -21.00
C ALA A 176 -20.58 19.34 -21.83
N ASP A 177 -20.31 18.06 -22.06
CA ASP A 177 -21.21 17.14 -22.78
C ASP A 177 -22.38 16.73 -21.86
N MET A 178 -23.43 17.55 -21.82
CA MET A 178 -24.55 17.38 -20.87
C MET A 178 -25.49 16.25 -21.29
N ASN A 179 -25.49 15.87 -22.58
CA ASN A 179 -26.41 14.89 -23.17
C ASN A 179 -25.76 13.52 -23.47
N GLY A 180 -24.43 13.42 -23.43
CA GLY A 180 -23.65 12.22 -23.67
C GLY A 180 -23.43 11.90 -25.15
N ASP A 181 -23.52 12.90 -26.04
CA ASP A 181 -23.33 12.75 -27.48
C ASP A 181 -21.89 12.98 -27.95
N ARG A 182 -20.97 13.23 -26.98
CA ARG A 182 -19.55 13.53 -27.14
C ARG A 182 -19.24 14.90 -27.73
N LYS A 183 -20.21 15.81 -27.75
CA LYS A 183 -19.98 17.22 -28.09
C LYS A 183 -20.14 18.06 -26.85
N ALA A 184 -19.22 18.98 -26.62
CA ALA A 184 -19.34 19.89 -25.50
C ALA A 184 -20.48 20.91 -25.74
N ASP A 185 -21.44 20.96 -24.82
CA ASP A 185 -22.58 21.88 -24.84
C ASP A 185 -22.25 23.18 -24.11
N ALA A 186 -22.91 24.27 -24.50
CA ALA A 186 -22.78 25.55 -23.80
C ALA A 186 -23.66 25.58 -22.56
N VAL A 187 -23.05 25.83 -21.40
CA VAL A 187 -23.73 25.86 -20.09
C VAL A 187 -23.46 27.20 -19.39
N HIS A 188 -24.49 27.77 -18.78
CA HIS A 188 -24.33 28.96 -17.93
C HIS A 188 -24.99 28.77 -16.56
N TYR A 189 -24.46 29.48 -15.57
CA TYR A 189 -24.91 29.41 -14.19
C TYR A 189 -25.07 30.82 -13.58
N THR A 190 -26.28 31.09 -13.09
CA THR A 190 -26.65 32.35 -12.44
C THR A 190 -26.71 32.14 -10.94
N LYS A 191 -25.72 32.68 -10.22
CA LYS A 191 -25.52 32.43 -8.78
C LYS A 191 -26.69 32.90 -7.93
N SER A 192 -27.22 34.09 -8.20
CA SER A 192 -28.29 34.69 -7.39
C SER A 192 -29.59 33.87 -7.36
N THR A 193 -29.82 33.03 -8.37
CA THR A 193 -31.04 32.22 -8.50
C THR A 193 -30.77 30.71 -8.47
N GLY A 194 -29.49 30.29 -8.51
CA GLY A 194 -29.13 28.89 -8.69
C GLY A 194 -29.63 28.32 -10.02
N ASN A 195 -29.78 29.16 -11.05
CA ASN A 195 -30.28 28.74 -12.36
C ASN A 195 -29.14 28.22 -13.24
N TRP A 196 -29.33 27.04 -13.79
CA TRP A 196 -28.46 26.37 -14.75
C TRP A 196 -29.23 26.19 -16.06
N SER A 197 -28.72 26.73 -17.15
CA SER A 197 -29.28 26.51 -18.49
C SER A 197 -28.23 25.96 -19.45
N VAL A 198 -28.69 25.15 -20.39
CA VAL A 198 -27.87 24.42 -21.36
C VAL A 198 -28.37 24.74 -22.78
N ALA A 199 -27.43 24.95 -23.70
CA ALA A 199 -27.65 25.01 -25.13
C ALA A 199 -26.81 23.91 -25.80
N LEU A 200 -27.49 22.86 -26.25
CA LEU A 200 -26.86 21.66 -26.79
C LEU A 200 -26.09 21.95 -28.09
N SER A 201 -24.93 21.33 -28.30
CA SER A 201 -24.19 21.47 -29.55
C SER A 201 -24.78 20.61 -30.67
N GLY A 202 -25.09 21.24 -31.81
CA GLY A 202 -25.45 20.53 -33.03
C GLY A 202 -24.24 20.03 -33.84
N GLY A 203 -23.03 20.48 -33.49
CA GLY A 203 -21.79 20.23 -34.24
C GLY A 203 -21.41 21.35 -35.22
N SER A 204 -22.29 22.31 -35.46
CA SER A 204 -22.03 23.50 -36.29
C SER A 204 -22.63 24.80 -35.71
N SER A 205 -23.38 24.67 -34.60
CA SER A 205 -24.05 25.76 -33.88
C SER A 205 -24.57 25.20 -32.55
N PHE A 206 -24.77 26.04 -31.53
CA PHE A 206 -25.52 25.65 -30.34
C PHE A 206 -27.02 25.84 -30.58
N GLY A 207 -27.82 24.87 -30.13
CA GLY A 207 -29.27 24.86 -30.26
C GLY A 207 -29.99 25.82 -29.30
N THR A 208 -31.32 25.69 -29.23
CA THR A 208 -32.15 26.52 -28.34
C THR A 208 -31.81 26.26 -26.88
N ALA A 209 -31.41 27.32 -26.15
CA ALA A 209 -31.12 27.26 -24.73
C ALA A 209 -32.36 26.91 -23.90
N SER A 210 -32.18 26.08 -22.86
CA SER A 210 -33.25 25.71 -21.92
C SER A 210 -32.74 25.64 -20.48
N SER A 211 -33.58 26.03 -19.52
CA SER A 211 -33.25 25.95 -18.09
C SER A 211 -33.39 24.52 -17.61
N TRP A 212 -32.29 23.90 -17.15
CA TRP A 212 -32.25 22.50 -16.75
C TRP A 212 -32.35 22.32 -15.23
N LYS A 213 -31.96 23.32 -14.43
CA LYS A 213 -32.14 23.31 -12.97
C LYS A 213 -32.25 24.72 -12.39
N THR A 214 -33.02 24.88 -11.32
CA THR A 214 -33.14 26.13 -10.56
C THR A 214 -32.96 25.87 -9.07
N GLY A 215 -32.54 26.90 -8.30
CA GLY A 215 -32.34 26.79 -6.86
C GLY A 215 -31.16 25.91 -6.43
N PHE A 216 -30.35 25.40 -7.37
CA PHE A 216 -29.21 24.56 -7.05
C PHE A 216 -27.94 25.40 -6.97
N GLY A 217 -27.38 25.52 -5.75
CA GLY A 217 -26.25 26.39 -5.46
C GLY A 217 -26.62 27.87 -5.41
N VAL A 218 -27.77 28.27 -4.84
CA VAL A 218 -28.07 29.71 -4.72
C VAL A 218 -26.98 30.39 -3.90
N ASN A 219 -26.36 31.44 -4.46
CA ASN A 219 -25.23 32.19 -3.91
C ASN A 219 -23.96 31.37 -3.64
N ALA A 220 -23.85 30.16 -4.19
CA ALA A 220 -22.66 29.34 -4.02
C ALA A 220 -21.40 30.04 -4.57
N GLU A 221 -20.26 29.75 -3.94
CA GLU A 221 -18.98 30.33 -4.31
C GLU A 221 -18.60 30.00 -5.75
N ARG A 222 -18.82 28.75 -6.20
CA ARG A 222 -18.59 28.33 -7.59
C ARG A 222 -19.51 27.17 -8.01
N GLY A 223 -19.89 27.17 -9.28
CA GLY A 223 -20.56 26.06 -9.97
C GLY A 223 -19.70 25.44 -11.08
N PHE A 224 -19.97 24.17 -11.42
CA PHE A 224 -19.30 23.30 -12.38
C PHE A 224 -20.30 22.38 -13.11
N ALA A 225 -19.94 21.94 -14.31
CA ALA A 225 -20.59 20.88 -15.05
C ALA A 225 -19.56 19.81 -15.41
N TYR A 226 -19.76 18.57 -14.96
CA TYR A 226 -18.80 17.49 -15.13
C TYR A 226 -19.43 16.10 -14.93
N ASP A 227 -18.97 15.07 -15.66
CA ASP A 227 -19.41 13.68 -15.49
C ASP A 227 -18.79 13.05 -14.24
N VAL A 228 -19.43 13.31 -13.12
CA VAL A 228 -18.90 12.95 -11.81
C VAL A 228 -19.22 11.50 -11.42
N ASP A 229 -20.19 10.90 -12.12
CA ASP A 229 -20.73 9.58 -11.82
C ASP A 229 -20.41 8.53 -12.91
N ARG A 230 -19.79 9.00 -14.00
CA ARG A 230 -19.21 8.24 -15.12
C ARG A 230 -20.24 7.54 -15.99
N ASP A 231 -21.41 8.15 -16.14
CA ASP A 231 -22.43 7.63 -17.05
C ASP A 231 -22.25 8.13 -18.50
N GLY A 232 -21.22 8.95 -18.75
CA GLY A 232 -20.93 9.54 -20.04
C GLY A 232 -21.61 10.89 -20.26
N LYS A 233 -22.27 11.48 -19.25
CA LYS A 233 -22.91 12.79 -19.32
C LYS A 233 -22.40 13.69 -18.22
N ALA A 234 -22.26 14.97 -18.50
CA ALA A 234 -21.89 15.95 -17.51
C ALA A 234 -23.05 16.26 -16.56
N ASP A 235 -22.74 16.20 -15.27
CA ASP A 235 -23.60 16.51 -14.13
C ASP A 235 -23.33 17.91 -13.60
N LEU A 236 -24.21 18.45 -12.75
CA LEU A 236 -23.96 19.75 -12.12
C LEU A 236 -23.31 19.57 -10.75
N ALA A 237 -22.38 20.45 -10.40
CA ALA A 237 -21.84 20.55 -9.05
C ALA A 237 -21.65 22.01 -8.61
N TYR A 238 -21.71 22.26 -7.31
CA TYR A 238 -21.33 23.54 -6.73
C TYR A 238 -20.51 23.37 -5.46
N TYR A 239 -19.72 24.41 -5.17
CA TYR A 239 -18.95 24.58 -3.95
C TYR A 239 -19.45 25.78 -3.16
N ASP A 240 -19.68 25.59 -1.87
CA ASP A 240 -20.07 26.65 -0.94
C ASP A 240 -19.56 26.31 0.47
N GLY A 241 -18.83 27.22 1.12
CA GLY A 241 -18.49 27.10 2.54
C GLY A 241 -17.68 25.86 2.92
N GLY A 242 -16.85 25.32 2.03
CA GLY A 242 -16.08 24.09 2.28
C GLY A 242 -16.79 22.79 1.86
N GLU A 243 -17.97 22.89 1.24
CA GLU A 243 -18.80 21.76 0.85
C GLU A 243 -18.96 21.65 -0.65
N TRP A 244 -18.96 20.41 -1.14
CA TRP A 244 -19.29 20.10 -2.52
C TRP A 244 -20.63 19.38 -2.62
N TRP A 245 -21.46 19.89 -3.52
CA TRP A 245 -22.78 19.36 -3.83
C TRP A 245 -22.87 19.03 -5.31
N SER A 246 -23.61 17.99 -5.68
CA SER A 246 -23.82 17.60 -7.07
C SER A 246 -25.24 17.15 -7.38
N SER A 247 -25.61 17.13 -8.66
CA SER A 247 -26.88 16.62 -9.14
C SER A 247 -26.76 16.14 -10.57
N TYR A 248 -27.27 14.94 -10.85
CA TYR A 248 -26.94 14.19 -12.06
C TYR A 248 -27.77 14.58 -13.27
N SER A 249 -27.14 14.63 -14.44
CA SER A 249 -27.83 14.82 -15.72
C SER A 249 -28.58 13.56 -16.13
N THR A 250 -29.76 13.76 -16.71
CA THR A 250 -30.49 12.68 -17.37
C THR A 250 -30.20 12.63 -18.87
N GLY A 251 -29.50 13.63 -19.39
CA GLY A 251 -29.25 13.89 -20.81
C GLY A 251 -30.28 14.81 -21.47
N THR A 252 -31.36 15.15 -20.76
CA THR A 252 -32.42 16.06 -21.21
C THR A 252 -32.82 17.07 -20.13
N GLY A 253 -32.06 17.13 -19.04
CA GLY A 253 -32.38 17.84 -17.80
C GLY A 253 -31.52 17.31 -16.65
N ILE A 254 -31.77 17.81 -15.44
CA ILE A 254 -31.07 17.36 -14.22
C ILE A 254 -32.05 16.69 -13.27
N GLY A 255 -31.61 15.59 -12.66
CA GLY A 255 -32.38 14.83 -11.68
C GLY A 255 -32.81 15.66 -10.46
N THR A 256 -33.81 15.15 -9.74
CA THR A 256 -34.39 15.81 -8.58
C THR A 256 -33.52 15.70 -7.32
N TYR A 257 -32.61 14.72 -7.26
CA TYR A 257 -31.76 14.47 -6.11
C TYR A 257 -30.46 15.27 -6.17
N ASN A 258 -30.09 15.85 -5.03
CA ASN A 258 -28.82 16.54 -4.82
C ASN A 258 -27.97 15.73 -3.84
N HIS A 259 -26.71 15.51 -4.16
CA HIS A 259 -25.78 14.75 -3.35
C HIS A 259 -24.77 15.69 -2.68
N ARG A 260 -24.35 15.38 -1.46
CA ARG A 260 -23.29 16.09 -0.72
C ARG A 260 -22.06 15.19 -0.62
N TRP A 261 -20.89 15.67 -1.05
CA TRP A 261 -19.71 14.81 -1.23
C TRP A 261 -18.53 15.13 -0.32
N VAL A 262 -18.35 16.39 0.06
CA VAL A 262 -17.18 16.86 0.81
C VAL A 262 -17.64 17.76 1.94
N ILE A 263 -17.00 17.65 3.10
CA ILE A 263 -17.18 18.57 4.22
C ILE A 263 -15.80 19.08 4.61
N ASN A 264 -15.60 20.40 4.61
CA ASN A 264 -14.33 21.05 4.98
C ASN A 264 -13.11 20.56 4.16
N ASN A 265 -13.25 20.40 2.85
CA ASN A 265 -12.18 19.92 1.95
C ASN A 265 -11.61 18.53 2.30
N ARG A 266 -12.42 17.67 2.93
CA ARG A 266 -12.16 16.23 3.09
C ARG A 266 -13.36 15.43 2.55
N PRO A 267 -13.15 14.26 1.93
CA PRO A 267 -14.25 13.30 1.71
C PRO A 267 -14.99 13.13 3.03
N ALA A 268 -16.32 13.08 3.01
CA ALA A 268 -17.18 13.14 4.21
C ALA A 268 -16.86 12.05 5.26
N THR A 269 -15.80 12.26 6.03
CA THR A 269 -15.33 11.53 7.20
C THR A 269 -14.59 12.56 8.06
N SER A 270 -15.14 12.90 9.22
CA SER A 270 -14.64 13.94 10.14
C SER A 270 -13.43 13.43 10.96
N LYS A 271 -12.48 14.19 11.53
CA LYS A 271 -12.27 15.64 11.79
C LYS A 271 -10.80 15.85 12.24
N GLY A 272 -10.25 17.04 12.06
CA GLY A 272 -9.02 17.48 12.74
C GLY A 272 -8.77 18.97 12.48
N ASN A 273 -8.61 19.75 13.56
CA ASN A 273 -8.46 21.20 13.58
C ASN A 273 -7.15 21.69 12.96
N LEU A 274 -7.10 21.78 11.64
CA LEU A 274 -6.26 22.76 10.96
C LEU A 274 -7.15 23.94 10.58
N ALA A 275 -6.61 25.16 10.65
CA ALA A 275 -7.25 26.30 10.00
C ALA A 275 -7.59 25.87 8.57
N ALA A 276 -8.84 26.11 8.15
CA ALA A 276 -9.27 25.79 6.80
C ALA A 276 -8.21 26.32 5.82
N PRO A 277 -7.55 25.48 5.02
CA PRO A 277 -6.84 26.01 3.88
C PRO A 277 -7.90 26.74 3.06
N VAL A 278 -7.69 28.03 2.80
CA VAL A 278 -8.52 28.75 1.85
C VAL A 278 -8.33 28.01 0.53
N ALA A 279 -9.31 27.21 0.12
CA ALA A 279 -9.22 26.45 -1.11
C ALA A 279 -9.41 27.44 -2.26
N LYS A 280 -8.43 27.49 -3.15
CA LYS A 280 -8.55 28.24 -4.39
C LYS A 280 -8.76 27.20 -5.48
N LEU A 281 -9.92 27.22 -6.15
CA LEU A 281 -10.04 26.51 -7.41
C LEU A 281 -9.09 27.16 -8.43
N LEU A 282 -8.22 26.35 -9.01
CA LEU A 282 -7.07 26.81 -9.81
C LEU A 282 -7.34 27.04 -11.29
N GLY A 283 -8.59 27.18 -11.71
CA GLY A 283 -8.87 27.75 -13.02
C GLY A 283 -10.29 27.59 -13.49
N SER A 284 -10.72 28.53 -14.33
CA SER A 284 -11.67 28.28 -15.39
C SER A 284 -11.04 27.25 -16.31
N MET A 285 -11.60 26.04 -16.38
CA MET A 285 -11.20 25.08 -17.40
C MET A 285 -12.24 25.10 -18.45
N SER A 286 -11.76 25.58 -19.56
CA SER A 286 -12.55 26.04 -20.62
C SER A 286 -12.31 25.01 -21.69
N GLY A 287 -13.34 24.19 -21.82
CA GLY A 287 -13.51 23.09 -22.73
C GLY A 287 -13.18 21.72 -22.16
N SER A 288 -13.07 20.68 -22.98
CA SER A 288 -13.54 19.33 -22.62
C SER A 288 -12.62 18.71 -21.54
N ILE A 289 -12.97 18.85 -20.25
CA ILE A 289 -12.10 18.37 -19.17
C ILE A 289 -12.84 17.56 -18.10
N THR A 290 -12.39 16.32 -18.04
CA THR A 290 -12.40 15.36 -16.95
C THR A 290 -11.87 15.92 -15.63
N GLU A 291 -12.75 16.14 -14.63
CA GLU A 291 -12.49 16.19 -13.17
C GLU A 291 -12.69 17.54 -12.45
N ALA A 292 -13.37 17.49 -11.28
CA ALA A 292 -13.39 18.57 -10.29
C ALA A 292 -12.29 18.35 -9.23
N CYS A 293 -11.33 19.27 -9.17
CA CYS A 293 -10.19 19.24 -8.25
C CYS A 293 -10.25 20.37 -7.21
N VAL A 294 -10.03 20.07 -5.94
CA VAL A 294 -9.78 21.07 -4.88
C VAL A 294 -8.28 21.18 -4.65
N VAL A 295 -7.75 22.40 -4.60
CA VAL A 295 -6.37 22.62 -4.14
C VAL A 295 -6.34 23.51 -2.92
N SER A 296 -5.58 23.07 -1.91
CA SER A 296 -5.32 23.81 -0.69
C SER A 296 -4.29 24.92 -0.97
N ASN A 297 -4.27 25.99 -0.16
CA ASN A 297 -3.20 27.01 -0.22
C ASN A 297 -1.78 26.44 -0.06
N ASN A 298 -1.65 25.19 0.41
CA ASN A 298 -0.37 24.50 0.58
C ASN A 298 -0.01 23.60 -0.62
N GLY A 299 -0.77 23.68 -1.72
CA GLY A 299 -0.53 22.90 -2.94
C GLY A 299 -1.01 21.45 -2.85
N GLU A 300 -1.96 21.14 -1.97
CA GLU A 300 -2.51 19.78 -1.84
C GLU A 300 -3.71 19.58 -2.76
N TRP A 301 -3.80 18.44 -3.45
CA TRP A 301 -4.86 18.14 -4.42
C TRP A 301 -5.86 17.09 -3.95
N LEU A 302 -7.14 17.30 -4.24
CA LEU A 302 -8.24 16.36 -3.99
C LEU A 302 -9.17 16.26 -5.22
N CYS A 303 -9.43 15.06 -5.74
CA CYS A 303 -10.40 14.82 -6.82
C CYS A 303 -11.64 14.14 -6.26
N LEU A 304 -12.83 14.45 -6.76
CA LEU A 304 -14.11 13.94 -6.23
C LEU A 304 -14.73 12.90 -7.15
N GLY A 305 -15.16 11.75 -6.60
CA GLY A 305 -15.93 10.73 -7.32
C GLY A 305 -16.70 9.85 -6.33
N ASN A 306 -18.02 9.72 -6.50
CA ASN A 306 -18.86 8.88 -5.63
C ASN A 306 -19.38 7.66 -6.39
N ASN A 307 -18.82 6.48 -6.10
CA ASN A 307 -19.22 5.21 -6.72
C ASN A 307 -20.53 4.61 -6.17
N ASN A 308 -21.17 5.23 -5.17
CA ASN A 308 -22.39 4.72 -4.55
C ASN A 308 -23.59 5.62 -4.89
N LYS A 309 -24.21 5.38 -6.06
CA LYS A 309 -25.44 6.05 -6.47
C LYS A 309 -26.55 5.78 -5.44
N GLY A 310 -27.00 6.82 -4.73
CA GLY A 310 -28.23 6.80 -3.90
C GLY A 310 -28.09 6.55 -2.39
N ALA A 311 -26.87 6.45 -1.83
CA ALA A 311 -26.70 6.27 -0.39
C ALA A 311 -26.49 7.60 0.35
N THR A 312 -27.32 7.88 1.36
CA THR A 312 -27.05 8.86 2.43
C THR A 312 -26.06 8.25 3.42
N ALA A 313 -24.92 8.89 3.67
CA ALA A 313 -23.98 8.47 4.70
C ALA A 313 -24.30 9.18 6.03
N ASP A 314 -24.59 8.39 7.06
CA ASP A 314 -24.72 8.87 8.44
C ASP A 314 -23.33 9.05 9.06
N ALA A 315 -23.09 10.19 9.70
CA ALA A 315 -21.83 10.50 10.36
C ALA A 315 -21.85 10.04 11.82
N VAL A 316 -21.15 8.94 12.15
CA VAL A 316 -20.66 8.70 13.51
C VAL A 316 -19.36 7.88 13.50
N ALA A 317 -18.30 8.38 14.14
CA ALA A 317 -17.50 7.68 15.15
C ALA A 317 -16.23 8.45 15.53
N VAL A 318 -15.84 8.31 16.80
CA VAL A 318 -14.69 8.93 17.47
C VAL A 318 -13.37 8.40 16.90
N ASP A 319 -12.38 9.28 16.72
CA ASP A 319 -10.99 8.90 16.38
C ASP A 319 -10.32 8.21 17.59
N THR A 320 -10.29 6.88 17.58
CA THR A 320 -9.70 6.07 18.65
C THR A 320 -8.18 6.26 18.77
N TRP A 321 -7.50 6.69 17.71
CA TRP A 321 -6.06 6.94 17.72
C TRP A 321 -5.70 8.10 18.65
N THR A 322 -6.50 9.17 18.59
CA THR A 322 -6.32 10.34 19.47
C THR A 322 -6.77 10.07 20.90
N VAL A 323 -7.81 9.25 21.10
CA VAL A 323 -8.33 8.95 22.44
C VAL A 323 -7.38 8.05 23.24
N TRP A 324 -6.73 7.10 22.58
CA TRP A 324 -5.86 6.13 23.27
C TRP A 324 -4.37 6.42 23.15
N GLY A 325 -3.97 7.36 22.29
CA GLY A 325 -2.58 7.82 22.19
C GLY A 325 -1.66 6.72 21.65
N ASN A 326 -1.68 6.49 20.34
CA ASN A 326 -0.74 5.55 19.73
C ASN A 326 0.59 6.25 19.38
N ASP A 327 1.69 5.60 19.79
CA ASP A 327 3.07 6.09 19.64
C ASP A 327 3.62 5.94 18.22
N TYR A 328 2.98 5.12 17.40
CA TYR A 328 3.34 4.96 15.99
C TYR A 328 2.62 5.96 15.11
N THR A 329 3.13 6.14 13.90
CA THR A 329 2.50 6.93 12.83
C THR A 329 2.80 6.24 11.51
N PRO A 330 1.81 5.57 10.90
CA PRO A 330 2.00 4.85 9.64
C PRO A 330 2.62 5.72 8.54
N GLN A 331 3.47 5.10 7.72
CA GLN A 331 4.24 5.67 6.61
C GLN A 331 4.00 4.88 5.32
N LEU A 332 2.73 4.66 4.99
CA LEU A 332 2.34 3.97 3.77
C LEU A 332 2.75 4.78 2.52
N PRO A 333 2.98 4.12 1.36
CA PRO A 333 3.24 4.82 0.11
C PRO A 333 2.17 5.89 -0.18
N GLY A 334 2.58 7.17 -0.24
CA GLY A 334 1.68 8.29 -0.47
C GLY A 334 0.80 8.70 0.73
N HIS A 335 0.95 8.06 1.88
CA HIS A 335 0.18 8.36 3.10
C HIS A 335 1.04 8.29 4.37
N ALA A 336 1.32 9.46 4.95
CA ALA A 336 1.95 9.59 6.25
C ALA A 336 0.92 10.12 7.26
N GLY A 337 0.58 9.32 8.27
CA GLY A 337 -0.41 9.70 9.28
C GLY A 337 -1.34 8.58 9.71
N THR A 338 -2.25 8.90 10.61
CA THR A 338 -3.31 7.99 11.06
C THR A 338 -4.26 7.65 9.90
N TYR A 339 -4.94 6.51 10.00
CA TYR A 339 -5.92 6.08 9.01
C TYR A 339 -7.11 5.39 9.68
N ASP A 340 -8.24 5.34 8.97
CA ASP A 340 -9.38 4.48 9.30
C ASP A 340 -9.22 3.15 8.54
N SER A 341 -9.32 2.01 9.22
CA SER A 341 -9.27 0.68 8.59
C SER A 341 -10.44 0.40 7.63
N GLY A 342 -11.47 1.27 7.58
CA GLY A 342 -12.52 1.27 6.58
C GLY A 342 -12.17 2.06 5.31
N ASP A 343 -11.09 2.85 5.30
CA ASP A 343 -10.71 3.64 4.12
C ASP A 343 -10.26 2.70 3.00
N SER A 344 -11.04 2.68 1.92
CA SER A 344 -10.77 1.85 0.75
C SER A 344 -9.42 2.10 0.09
N THR A 345 -8.89 3.33 0.18
CA THR A 345 -7.58 3.72 -0.37
C THR A 345 -6.47 3.07 0.43
N ILE A 346 -6.55 3.17 1.76
CA ILE A 346 -5.59 2.59 2.68
C ILE A 346 -5.59 1.08 2.55
N ASN A 347 -6.79 0.48 2.51
CA ASN A 347 -6.96 -0.95 2.34
C ASN A 347 -6.37 -1.45 1.02
N ASP A 348 -6.51 -0.71 -0.09
CA ASP A 348 -5.89 -1.08 -1.37
C ASP A 348 -4.36 -1.00 -1.31
N ILE A 349 -3.79 0.03 -0.67
CA ILE A 349 -2.34 0.18 -0.48
C ILE A 349 -1.80 -0.98 0.36
N GLN A 350 -2.45 -1.27 1.50
CA GLN A 350 -2.05 -2.37 2.38
C GLN A 350 -2.18 -3.72 1.66
N LEU A 351 -3.28 -3.94 0.93
CA LEU A 351 -3.50 -5.17 0.19
C LEU A 351 -2.46 -5.37 -0.92
N GLN A 352 -2.08 -4.30 -1.64
CA GLN A 352 -0.99 -4.34 -2.61
C GLN A 352 0.33 -4.71 -1.93
N LEU A 353 0.70 -4.02 -0.84
CA LEU A 353 1.92 -4.32 -0.09
C LEU A 353 1.97 -5.80 0.34
N ILE A 354 0.91 -6.28 0.98
CA ILE A 354 0.76 -7.64 1.47
C ILE A 354 0.82 -8.66 0.32
N HIS A 355 0.10 -8.41 -0.78
CA HIS A 355 0.07 -9.30 -1.95
C HIS A 355 1.42 -9.38 -2.65
N ASP A 356 2.06 -8.23 -2.90
CA ASP A 356 3.36 -8.12 -3.57
C ASP A 356 4.48 -8.74 -2.74
N ALA A 357 4.34 -8.77 -1.41
CA ALA A 357 5.25 -9.50 -0.52
C ALA A 357 5.05 -11.03 -0.57
N GLY A 358 3.95 -11.52 -1.15
CA GLY A 358 3.68 -12.95 -1.33
C GLY A 358 2.73 -13.57 -0.32
N PHE A 359 2.12 -12.79 0.57
CA PHE A 359 1.12 -13.32 1.48
C PHE A 359 -0.12 -13.78 0.70
N THR A 360 -0.80 -14.80 1.20
CA THR A 360 -1.97 -15.39 0.54
C THR A 360 -3.26 -15.18 1.31
N TYR A 361 -3.19 -14.84 2.59
CA TYR A 361 -4.39 -14.52 3.39
C TYR A 361 -4.11 -13.49 4.48
N ILE A 362 -5.18 -12.84 4.92
CA ILE A 362 -5.21 -11.89 6.05
C ILE A 362 -6.17 -12.45 7.12
N MET A 363 -5.80 -12.39 8.40
CA MET A 363 -6.72 -12.73 9.48
C MET A 363 -7.24 -11.45 10.12
N PHE A 364 -8.56 -11.27 10.16
CA PHE A 364 -9.15 -10.17 10.91
C PHE A 364 -9.19 -10.51 12.40
N ASP A 365 -8.61 -9.63 13.21
CA ASP A 365 -8.66 -9.73 14.67
C ASP A 365 -10.01 -9.23 15.19
N ILE A 366 -10.89 -10.19 15.52
CA ILE A 366 -12.19 -9.96 16.17
C ILE A 366 -12.16 -10.63 17.56
N THR A 367 -10.97 -10.68 18.18
CA THR A 367 -10.81 -11.43 19.43
C THR A 367 -11.44 -10.72 20.62
N ASN A 368 -11.58 -9.39 20.57
CA ASN A 368 -12.16 -8.57 21.66
C ASN A 368 -13.71 -8.54 21.66
N GLY A 369 -14.33 -9.48 20.95
CA GLY A 369 -15.77 -9.71 21.00
C GLY A 369 -16.58 -9.01 19.92
N VAL A 370 -17.88 -8.82 20.17
CA VAL A 370 -18.79 -8.22 19.18
C VAL A 370 -18.67 -6.72 19.24
N ASN A 371 -18.10 -6.16 18.18
CA ASN A 371 -17.95 -4.73 18.04
C ASN A 371 -18.38 -4.30 16.63
N PRO A 372 -19.58 -3.68 16.48
CA PRO A 372 -20.14 -3.38 15.17
C PRO A 372 -19.22 -2.57 14.26
N TRP A 373 -18.41 -1.66 14.83
CA TRP A 373 -17.52 -0.82 14.03
C TRP A 373 -16.26 -1.56 13.55
N VAL A 374 -15.79 -2.58 14.28
CA VAL A 374 -14.71 -3.49 13.86
C VAL A 374 -15.21 -4.43 12.77
N ASP A 375 -16.42 -4.98 12.96
CA ASP A 375 -17.04 -5.89 12.01
C ASP A 375 -17.30 -5.22 10.67
N ASP A 376 -17.83 -4.01 10.69
CA ASP A 376 -18.09 -3.20 9.49
C ASP A 376 -16.80 -2.96 8.70
N ARG A 377 -15.72 -2.53 9.36
CA ARG A 377 -14.41 -2.30 8.72
C ARG A 377 -13.81 -3.59 8.15
N SER A 378 -13.94 -4.71 8.87
CA SER A 378 -13.51 -6.01 8.39
C SER A 378 -14.28 -6.42 7.12
N LYS A 379 -15.61 -6.25 7.12
CA LYS A 379 -16.48 -6.54 5.95
C LYS A 379 -16.17 -5.62 4.76
N GLN A 380 -15.85 -4.34 5.01
CA GLN A 380 -15.38 -3.43 3.97
C GLN A 380 -14.05 -3.87 3.36
N PHE A 381 -13.09 -4.31 4.19
CA PHE A 381 -11.82 -4.87 3.72
C PHE A 381 -12.03 -6.15 2.89
N VAL A 382 -12.96 -7.02 3.28
CA VAL A 382 -13.35 -8.20 2.46
C VAL A 382 -13.79 -7.79 1.06
N GLN A 383 -14.57 -6.70 0.91
CA GLN A 383 -14.96 -6.21 -0.41
C GLN A 383 -13.74 -5.73 -1.22
N ARG A 384 -12.72 -5.16 -0.56
CA ARG A 384 -11.45 -4.79 -1.22
C ARG A 384 -10.69 -6.03 -1.71
N ILE A 385 -10.61 -7.09 -0.91
CA ILE A 385 -10.01 -8.38 -1.31
C ILE A 385 -10.70 -8.96 -2.55
N LYS A 386 -12.04 -8.94 -2.57
CA LYS A 386 -12.81 -9.42 -3.73
C LYS A 386 -12.53 -8.59 -4.98
N LYS A 387 -12.51 -7.26 -4.85
CA LYS A 387 -12.18 -6.35 -5.95
C LYS A 387 -10.76 -6.62 -6.47
N TRP A 388 -9.77 -6.70 -5.59
CA TRP A 388 -8.39 -7.02 -5.95
C TRP A 388 -8.29 -8.32 -6.73
N ASN A 389 -8.90 -9.39 -6.21
CA ASN A 389 -8.90 -10.70 -6.87
C ASN A 389 -9.56 -10.67 -8.25
N SER A 390 -10.54 -9.79 -8.48
CA SER A 390 -11.21 -9.63 -9.78
C SER A 390 -10.37 -8.85 -10.80
N SER A 391 -9.41 -8.03 -10.33
CA SER A 391 -8.52 -7.24 -11.19
C SER A 391 -7.17 -7.90 -11.47
N LEU A 392 -6.89 -9.07 -10.88
CA LEU A 392 -5.62 -9.76 -11.06
C LEU A 392 -5.44 -10.22 -12.51
N THR A 393 -4.26 -9.98 -13.06
CA THR A 393 -3.83 -10.55 -14.35
C THR A 393 -3.43 -12.02 -14.20
N SER A 394 -3.41 -12.75 -15.31
CA SER A 394 -3.05 -14.17 -15.34
C SER A 394 -1.70 -14.44 -14.68
N GLY A 395 -1.62 -15.44 -13.79
CA GLY A 395 -0.39 -15.87 -13.12
C GLY A 395 -0.14 -15.26 -11.73
N LYS A 396 -0.98 -14.34 -11.24
CA LYS A 396 -0.92 -13.82 -9.86
C LYS A 396 -1.79 -14.66 -8.91
N HIS A 397 -1.33 -14.89 -7.67
CA HIS A 397 -2.12 -15.60 -6.66
C HIS A 397 -3.23 -14.71 -6.10
N LYS A 398 -4.32 -15.34 -5.64
CA LYS A 398 -5.41 -14.63 -4.97
C LYS A 398 -5.08 -14.32 -3.52
N MET A 399 -5.71 -13.27 -3.00
CA MET A 399 -5.76 -12.96 -1.57
C MET A 399 -7.01 -13.56 -0.95
N TYR A 400 -6.86 -14.16 0.22
CA TYR A 400 -7.96 -14.70 1.01
C TYR A 400 -8.06 -14.00 2.36
N PHE A 401 -9.11 -14.27 3.12
CA PHE A 401 -9.22 -13.85 4.51
C PHE A 401 -9.71 -14.96 5.43
N CYS A 402 -9.38 -14.88 6.70
CA CYS A 402 -10.04 -15.65 7.76
C CYS A 402 -10.26 -14.72 8.97
N VAL A 403 -10.88 -15.23 10.04
CA VAL A 403 -11.16 -14.44 11.24
C VAL A 403 -10.63 -15.14 12.50
N ALA A 404 -10.17 -14.34 13.45
CA ALA A 404 -9.92 -14.77 14.82
C ALA A 404 -11.03 -14.26 15.74
N MET A 405 -11.53 -15.13 16.61
CA MET A 405 -12.56 -14.84 17.61
C MET A 405 -12.01 -15.08 19.02
N GLY A 406 -12.57 -14.47 20.06
CA GLY A 406 -11.90 -14.50 21.38
C GLY A 406 -12.74 -14.17 22.60
N ASN A 407 -14.07 -14.12 22.52
CA ASN A 407 -14.94 -14.04 23.69
C ASN A 407 -14.76 -15.25 24.60
N SER A 408 -14.29 -16.39 24.07
CA SER A 408 -13.96 -17.59 24.84
C SER A 408 -12.94 -17.35 25.95
N ARG A 409 -12.14 -16.27 25.87
CA ARG A 409 -11.20 -15.87 26.94
C ARG A 409 -11.91 -15.57 28.27
N ALA A 410 -13.10 -14.97 28.21
CA ALA A 410 -13.87 -14.60 29.40
C ALA A 410 -14.54 -15.80 30.10
N ALA A 411 -14.50 -17.00 29.52
CA ALA A 411 -15.12 -18.18 30.09
C ALA A 411 -14.35 -18.71 31.32
N THR A 412 -15.08 -18.99 32.40
CA THR A 412 -14.54 -19.56 33.64
C THR A 412 -14.72 -21.07 33.75
N THR A 413 -15.53 -21.69 32.87
CA THR A 413 -15.77 -23.14 32.82
C THR A 413 -15.68 -23.67 31.39
N THR A 414 -15.42 -24.97 31.22
CA THR A 414 -15.36 -25.63 29.91
C THR A 414 -16.70 -25.55 29.16
N ASP A 415 -17.82 -25.80 29.84
CA ASP A 415 -19.16 -25.71 29.24
C ASP A 415 -19.47 -24.29 28.71
N ALA A 416 -19.11 -23.26 29.49
CA ALA A 416 -19.29 -21.87 29.08
C ALA A 416 -18.40 -21.52 27.88
N ALA A 417 -17.13 -21.95 27.89
CA ALA A 417 -16.20 -21.74 26.78
C ALA A 417 -16.72 -22.39 25.50
N MET A 418 -17.24 -23.61 25.59
CA MET A 418 -17.79 -24.35 24.47
C MET A 418 -19.05 -23.73 23.89
N THR A 419 -19.94 -23.22 24.76
CA THR A 419 -21.13 -22.48 24.34
C THR A 419 -20.74 -21.22 23.57
N ILE A 420 -19.72 -20.50 24.04
CA ILE A 420 -19.21 -19.30 23.37
C ILE A 420 -18.56 -19.68 22.03
N ILE A 421 -17.71 -20.69 21.97
CA ILE A 421 -17.04 -21.14 20.75
C ILE A 421 -18.04 -21.57 19.67
N GLU A 422 -19.08 -22.30 20.06
CA GLU A 422 -20.14 -22.71 19.14
C GLU A 422 -20.90 -21.49 18.60
N SER A 423 -21.19 -20.51 19.44
CA SER A 423 -21.80 -19.23 19.05
C SER A 423 -20.90 -18.40 18.12
N GLU A 424 -19.61 -18.29 18.45
CA GLU A 424 -18.61 -17.63 17.61
C GLU A 424 -18.43 -18.33 16.26
N SER A 425 -18.49 -19.66 16.24
CA SER A 425 -18.45 -20.46 15.00
C SER A 425 -19.68 -20.21 14.14
N GLN A 426 -20.88 -20.16 14.74
CA GLN A 426 -22.11 -19.80 14.03
C GLN A 426 -21.99 -18.38 13.44
N ARG A 427 -21.52 -17.41 14.23
CA ARG A 427 -21.31 -16.03 13.79
C ARG A 427 -20.32 -15.94 12.64
N ALA A 428 -19.14 -16.57 12.75
CA ALA A 428 -18.16 -16.61 11.68
C ALA A 428 -18.74 -17.24 10.39
N TRP A 429 -19.61 -18.23 10.54
CA TRP A 429 -20.27 -18.87 9.41
C TRP A 429 -21.26 -17.94 8.71
N ASP A 430 -22.19 -17.34 9.46
CA ASP A 430 -23.28 -16.53 8.91
C ASP A 430 -22.77 -15.17 8.41
N GLU A 431 -21.90 -14.52 9.19
CA GLU A 431 -21.52 -13.12 8.95
C GLU A 431 -20.28 -12.93 8.06
N PHE A 432 -19.48 -13.98 7.86
CA PHE A 432 -18.24 -13.86 7.09
C PHE A 432 -18.14 -14.94 6.01
N TYR A 433 -18.33 -16.21 6.37
CA TYR A 433 -18.15 -17.29 5.39
C TYR A 433 -19.27 -17.35 4.35
N GLN A 434 -20.55 -17.32 4.74
CA GLN A 434 -21.65 -17.49 3.79
C GLN A 434 -21.70 -16.39 2.73
N MET A 435 -21.44 -15.14 3.12
CA MET A 435 -21.46 -14.00 2.20
C MET A 435 -20.27 -13.99 1.24
N ASP A 436 -19.09 -14.43 1.69
CA ASP A 436 -17.83 -14.23 0.96
C ASP A 436 -16.96 -15.50 0.86
N SER A 437 -17.59 -16.68 0.81
CA SER A 437 -16.91 -18.00 0.80
C SER A 437 -15.86 -18.19 -0.31
N GLY A 438 -15.97 -17.46 -1.42
CA GLY A 438 -15.01 -17.49 -2.52
C GLY A 438 -13.68 -16.76 -2.22
N ALA A 439 -13.68 -15.88 -1.21
CA ALA A 439 -12.50 -15.17 -0.72
C ALA A 439 -12.08 -15.63 0.69
N TYR A 440 -12.81 -16.55 1.30
CA TYR A 440 -12.49 -17.09 2.63
C TYR A 440 -11.42 -18.18 2.54
N TYR A 441 -10.38 -18.10 3.38
CA TYR A 441 -9.26 -19.03 3.40
C TYR A 441 -9.67 -20.41 3.93
N LYS A 442 -9.27 -21.46 3.22
CA LYS A 442 -9.57 -22.85 3.58
C LYS A 442 -8.30 -23.59 3.92
N LEU A 443 -8.30 -24.25 5.08
CA LEU A 443 -7.25 -25.13 5.53
C LEU A 443 -7.83 -26.55 5.62
N ASN A 444 -7.13 -27.55 5.08
CA ASN A 444 -7.60 -28.95 5.10
C ASN A 444 -9.04 -29.15 4.57
N GLY A 445 -9.42 -28.38 3.55
CA GLY A 445 -10.72 -28.46 2.89
C GLY A 445 -11.88 -27.72 3.58
N LYS A 446 -11.68 -27.16 4.79
CA LYS A 446 -12.70 -26.40 5.52
C LYS A 446 -12.25 -24.94 5.74
N PRO A 447 -13.17 -23.98 5.92
CA PRO A 447 -12.80 -22.61 6.32
C PRO A 447 -11.97 -22.62 7.60
N LEU A 448 -10.90 -21.83 7.64
CA LEU A 448 -10.08 -21.66 8.84
C LEU A 448 -10.76 -20.69 9.81
N LEU A 449 -10.95 -21.11 11.06
CA LEU A 449 -11.37 -20.24 12.15
C LEU A 449 -10.39 -20.39 13.32
N VAL A 450 -9.90 -19.27 13.83
CA VAL A 450 -8.97 -19.24 14.95
C VAL A 450 -9.69 -18.75 16.19
N HIS A 451 -9.57 -19.48 17.30
CA HIS A 451 -10.06 -19.02 18.60
C HIS A 451 -8.89 -18.62 19.50
N PHE A 452 -8.99 -17.44 20.08
CA PHE A 452 -8.11 -16.99 21.14
C PHE A 452 -8.56 -17.61 22.46
N VAL A 453 -7.68 -18.44 23.01
CA VAL A 453 -7.77 -19.02 24.34
C VAL A 453 -6.54 -18.60 25.14
N GLU A 454 -6.68 -18.28 26.42
CA GLU A 454 -5.53 -17.72 27.17
C GLU A 454 -4.34 -18.69 27.27
N THR A 455 -4.57 -20.00 27.34
CA THR A 455 -3.52 -21.02 27.50
C THR A 455 -3.85 -22.35 26.81
N PRO A 456 -2.86 -23.21 26.50
CA PRO A 456 -3.08 -24.52 25.90
C PRO A 456 -3.92 -25.49 26.75
N ALA A 457 -3.86 -25.34 28.08
CA ALA A 457 -4.67 -26.16 28.99
C ALA A 457 -6.18 -25.95 28.72
N LYS A 458 -6.59 -24.71 28.47
CA LYS A 458 -7.99 -24.40 28.09
C LYS A 458 -8.36 -25.04 26.75
N SER A 459 -7.52 -24.93 25.71
CA SER A 459 -7.81 -25.60 24.42
C SER A 459 -7.91 -27.12 24.54
N ASN A 460 -7.06 -27.77 25.34
CA ASN A 460 -7.11 -29.23 25.50
C ASN A 460 -8.41 -29.68 26.17
N LEU A 461 -8.89 -28.94 27.18
CA LEU A 461 -10.18 -29.22 27.82
C LEU A 461 -11.34 -29.07 26.83
N ILE A 462 -11.30 -28.02 26.01
CA ILE A 462 -12.30 -27.73 24.96
C ILE A 462 -12.29 -28.83 23.89
N VAL A 463 -11.12 -29.21 23.36
CA VAL A 463 -10.99 -30.31 22.38
C VAL A 463 -11.54 -31.62 22.94
N ASN A 464 -11.17 -31.99 24.17
CA ASN A 464 -11.65 -33.23 24.79
C ASN A 464 -13.18 -33.21 25.00
N TYR A 465 -13.75 -32.04 25.33
CA TYR A 465 -15.19 -31.88 25.44
C TYR A 465 -15.91 -32.10 24.10
N THR A 466 -15.39 -31.54 23.00
CA THR A 466 -16.01 -31.69 21.67
C THR A 466 -16.12 -33.14 21.19
N GLY A 467 -15.24 -34.03 21.63
CA GLY A 467 -15.32 -35.46 21.33
C GLY A 467 -16.55 -36.15 21.90
N SER A 468 -17.28 -35.51 22.82
CA SER A 468 -18.41 -36.11 23.56
C SER A 468 -19.80 -35.56 23.18
N VAL A 469 -19.92 -34.45 22.45
CA VAL A 469 -21.20 -33.78 22.14
C VAL A 469 -21.22 -33.30 20.67
N PRO A 470 -22.36 -33.37 19.95
CA PRO A 470 -22.47 -32.80 18.60
C PRO A 470 -22.37 -31.27 18.60
N HIS A 471 -21.41 -30.73 17.85
CA HIS A 471 -21.20 -29.28 17.66
C HIS A 471 -21.39 -28.88 16.19
N PRO A 472 -22.61 -28.51 15.77
CA PRO A 472 -22.96 -28.37 14.35
C PRO A 472 -22.25 -27.23 13.63
N ASN A 473 -21.83 -26.17 14.31
CA ASN A 473 -21.12 -25.04 13.70
C ASN A 473 -19.61 -25.16 13.82
N TYR A 474 -19.09 -25.52 15.00
CA TYR A 474 -17.66 -25.79 15.20
C TYR A 474 -17.11 -26.75 14.13
N ASN A 475 -17.85 -27.85 13.87
CA ASN A 475 -17.42 -28.88 12.93
C ASN A 475 -17.39 -28.45 11.46
N LYS A 476 -17.93 -27.27 11.11
CA LYS A 476 -17.86 -26.71 9.77
C LYS A 476 -16.47 -26.14 9.45
N PHE A 477 -15.67 -25.84 10.46
CA PHE A 477 -14.37 -25.19 10.31
C PHE A 477 -13.20 -26.15 10.53
N THR A 478 -12.03 -25.75 10.05
CA THR A 478 -10.77 -26.20 10.62
C THR A 478 -10.40 -25.21 11.72
N ILE A 479 -10.42 -25.69 12.96
CA ILE A 479 -10.22 -24.85 14.16
C ILE A 479 -8.75 -24.82 14.54
N ARG A 480 -8.23 -23.63 14.79
CA ARG A 480 -6.88 -23.41 15.35
C ARG A 480 -6.93 -22.48 16.55
N TRP A 481 -5.82 -22.46 17.30
CA TRP A 481 -5.75 -21.78 18.58
C TRP A 481 -4.71 -20.66 18.54
N MET A 482 -5.08 -19.53 19.11
CA MET A 482 -4.21 -18.43 19.47
C MET A 482 -4.11 -18.38 21.00
N TYR A 483 -2.92 -18.05 21.53
CA TYR A 483 -2.59 -18.08 22.97
C TYR A 483 -2.08 -16.72 23.45
N ASN A 484 -2.03 -16.49 24.76
CA ASN A 484 -1.48 -15.26 25.39
C ASN A 484 0.06 -15.22 25.41
N ALA A 485 0.71 -16.33 25.07
CA ALA A 485 2.12 -16.47 24.77
C ALA A 485 2.37 -17.80 24.08
N ILE A 486 3.38 -17.85 23.21
CA ILE A 486 3.88 -19.09 22.64
C ILE A 486 5.37 -19.22 22.94
N TYR A 487 5.76 -20.46 23.17
CA TYR A 487 7.13 -20.85 23.50
C TYR A 487 7.54 -22.02 22.61
N ASN A 488 8.84 -22.28 22.54
CA ASN A 488 9.38 -23.41 21.81
C ASN A 488 9.18 -24.73 22.56
N ASP A 489 7.92 -25.11 22.66
CA ASP A 489 7.43 -26.34 23.25
C ASP A 489 6.46 -27.00 22.26
N THR A 490 6.47 -28.33 22.26
CA THR A 490 5.56 -29.17 21.48
C THR A 490 4.08 -28.83 21.66
N ILE A 491 3.66 -28.32 22.82
CA ILE A 491 2.26 -27.96 23.10
C ILE A 491 1.77 -26.75 22.28
N TYR A 492 2.69 -25.89 21.80
CA TYR A 492 2.37 -24.72 20.98
C TYR A 492 2.58 -24.97 19.48
N ARG A 493 2.89 -26.20 19.06
CA ARG A 493 3.03 -26.51 17.63
C ARG A 493 1.76 -26.16 16.86
N ASN A 494 1.94 -25.51 15.72
CA ASN A 494 0.86 -25.08 14.83
C ASN A 494 -0.15 -24.09 15.50
N ALA A 495 0.28 -23.36 16.53
CA ALA A 495 -0.45 -22.21 17.04
C ALA A 495 -0.37 -21.04 16.04
N TYR A 496 -1.33 -20.12 16.14
CA TYR A 496 -1.34 -18.84 15.40
C TYR A 496 -1.11 -17.68 16.39
N GLY A 497 -0.26 -17.90 17.39
CA GLY A 497 -0.28 -17.23 18.70
C GLY A 497 0.39 -15.85 18.81
N TRP A 498 0.34 -15.30 20.04
CA TRP A 498 0.93 -14.01 20.42
C TRP A 498 1.29 -14.03 21.91
N PRO A 499 2.40 -13.47 22.40
CA PRO A 499 3.64 -13.12 21.73
C PRO A 499 4.74 -14.20 21.82
N ILE A 500 5.83 -13.95 21.09
CA ILE A 500 7.07 -14.73 21.13
C ILE A 500 8.12 -13.95 21.93
N TYR A 501 8.47 -14.45 23.11
CA TYR A 501 9.34 -13.67 24.00
C TYR A 501 10.85 -13.78 23.70
N ASP A 502 11.27 -14.83 23.00
CA ASP A 502 12.67 -15.17 22.80
C ASP A 502 13.02 -15.48 21.34
N GLN A 503 14.31 -15.35 20.98
CA GLN A 503 14.83 -15.57 19.62
C GLN A 503 14.53 -16.96 19.06
N PHE A 504 14.38 -17.93 19.95
CA PHE A 504 14.07 -19.31 19.62
C PHE A 504 12.72 -19.71 20.22
N GLY A 505 11.79 -18.77 20.35
CA GLY A 505 10.52 -18.98 21.04
C GLY A 505 9.39 -19.45 20.13
N ASN A 506 9.55 -19.32 18.80
CA ASN A 506 8.57 -19.80 17.85
C ASN A 506 8.64 -21.34 17.71
N PRO A 507 7.60 -22.10 18.11
CA PRO A 507 7.61 -23.56 18.06
C PRO A 507 7.69 -24.07 16.61
N ALA A 508 8.55 -25.06 16.37
CA ALA A 508 8.65 -25.70 15.06
C ALA A 508 7.42 -26.60 14.82
N GLY A 509 6.49 -26.10 14.01
CA GLY A 509 5.31 -26.79 13.51
C GLY A 509 5.45 -27.14 12.03
N ASN A 510 4.81 -28.23 11.59
CA ASN A 510 4.78 -28.63 10.18
C ASN A 510 3.69 -27.89 9.38
N GLU A 511 2.66 -27.36 10.05
CA GLU A 511 1.57 -26.65 9.39
C GLU A 511 1.82 -25.15 9.38
N VAL A 512 2.13 -24.56 10.55
CA VAL A 512 2.37 -23.14 10.67
C VAL A 512 3.49 -22.88 11.68
N MET A 513 4.31 -21.87 11.39
CA MET A 513 5.23 -21.27 12.34
C MET A 513 5.02 -19.76 12.40
N ASP A 514 5.03 -19.22 13.61
CA ASP A 514 4.86 -17.80 13.86
C ASP A 514 6.19 -17.02 13.74
N VAL A 515 6.09 -15.77 13.28
CA VAL A 515 7.16 -14.76 13.30
C VAL A 515 6.61 -13.42 13.77
N MET A 516 7.38 -12.70 14.58
CA MET A 516 7.01 -11.44 15.21
C MET A 516 8.25 -10.57 15.45
N PRO A 517 8.24 -9.28 15.05
CA PRO A 517 9.44 -8.45 15.12
C PRO A 517 9.81 -8.01 16.53
N GLY A 518 8.84 -7.92 17.43
CA GLY A 518 8.97 -7.49 18.82
C GLY A 518 7.59 -7.48 19.49
N PHE A 519 7.55 -7.19 20.78
CA PHE A 519 6.31 -7.13 21.54
C PHE A 519 6.45 -6.18 22.71
N TRP A 520 5.38 -5.48 23.04
CA TRP A 520 5.22 -4.78 24.31
C TRP A 520 3.76 -4.49 24.60
N ASN A 521 3.30 -4.72 25.83
CA ASN A 521 1.90 -4.49 26.23
C ASN A 521 1.76 -3.65 27.51
N GLY A 522 2.79 -2.91 27.89
CA GLY A 522 2.85 -2.16 29.16
C GLY A 522 3.51 -2.92 30.31
N ALA A 523 3.42 -4.25 30.35
CA ALA A 523 3.95 -5.06 31.46
C ALA A 523 5.09 -6.00 31.04
N ASN A 524 4.94 -6.66 29.89
CA ASN A 524 5.91 -7.60 29.35
C ASN A 524 6.39 -7.11 27.98
N GLY A 525 7.57 -7.55 27.56
CA GLY A 525 8.20 -7.04 26.35
C GLY A 525 9.28 -7.96 25.78
N SER A 526 9.49 -7.84 24.47
CA SER A 526 10.63 -8.42 23.76
C SER A 526 11.20 -7.41 22.80
N ALA A 527 12.45 -7.06 23.05
CA ALA A 527 13.14 -6.06 22.26
C ALA A 527 13.26 -6.53 20.81
N ARG A 528 12.91 -5.61 19.91
CA ARG A 528 13.12 -5.69 18.47
C ARG A 528 14.59 -5.94 18.10
N ALA A 529 15.51 -5.43 18.94
CA ALA A 529 16.96 -5.63 18.87
C ALA A 529 17.51 -5.44 17.44
N GLN A 530 17.15 -4.33 16.77
CA GLN A 530 17.54 -4.02 15.39
C GLN A 530 17.29 -5.19 14.39
N GLY A 531 16.23 -5.97 14.63
CA GLY A 531 15.82 -7.10 13.80
C GLY A 531 16.36 -8.46 14.22
N GLN A 532 17.21 -8.55 15.27
CA GLN A 532 17.79 -9.82 15.72
C GLN A 532 16.72 -10.83 16.17
N LEU A 533 15.70 -10.40 16.92
CA LEU A 533 14.59 -11.28 17.31
C LEU A 533 13.90 -11.86 16.07
N TYR A 534 13.55 -10.99 15.13
CA TYR A 534 12.77 -11.33 13.96
C TYR A 534 13.50 -12.27 13.00
N ARG A 535 14.76 -11.96 12.67
CA ARG A 535 15.57 -12.76 11.74
C ARG A 535 15.93 -14.14 12.31
N SER A 536 16.07 -14.27 13.63
CA SER A 536 16.28 -15.56 14.30
C SER A 536 15.05 -16.46 14.20
N GLN A 537 13.84 -15.89 14.25
CA GLN A 537 12.61 -16.65 14.02
C GLN A 537 12.47 -17.06 12.54
N TRP A 538 12.81 -16.17 11.61
CA TRP A 538 12.79 -16.47 10.17
C TRP A 538 13.79 -17.53 9.73
N VAL A 539 15.02 -17.54 10.25
CA VAL A 539 15.97 -18.60 9.88
C VAL A 539 15.47 -19.98 10.32
N ARG A 540 14.72 -20.06 11.43
CA ARG A 540 14.07 -21.30 11.85
C ARG A 540 12.94 -21.70 10.92
N VAL A 541 12.15 -20.75 10.43
CA VAL A 541 11.16 -21.01 9.39
C VAL A 541 11.84 -21.64 8.16
N LEU A 542 12.93 -21.04 7.67
CA LEU A 542 13.67 -21.56 6.52
C LEU A 542 14.32 -22.93 6.77
N GLN A 543 14.68 -23.24 8.03
CA GLN A 543 15.26 -24.54 8.41
C GLN A 543 14.21 -25.64 8.56
N ASN A 544 12.97 -25.30 8.91
CA ASN A 544 11.91 -26.27 9.21
C ASN A 544 10.88 -26.41 8.08
N ASP A 545 10.84 -25.46 7.15
CA ASP A 545 9.98 -25.49 5.94
C ASP A 545 8.51 -25.87 6.26
N PRO A 546 7.81 -25.07 7.10
CA PRO A 546 6.41 -25.34 7.43
C PRO A 546 5.51 -25.26 6.19
N ALA A 547 4.23 -25.63 6.31
CA ALA A 547 3.29 -25.39 5.20
C ALA A 547 2.88 -23.91 5.09
N SER A 548 2.93 -23.16 6.19
CA SER A 548 2.53 -21.76 6.29
C SER A 548 3.42 -21.00 7.29
N VAL A 549 3.48 -19.69 7.15
CA VAL A 549 4.12 -18.79 8.09
C VAL A 549 3.08 -17.77 8.55
N TRP A 550 2.89 -17.66 9.86
CA TRP A 550 2.01 -16.66 10.44
C TRP A 550 2.82 -15.44 10.88
N LEU A 551 2.56 -14.30 10.24
CA LEU A 551 3.14 -13.03 10.63
C LEU A 551 2.26 -12.36 11.67
N ASN A 552 2.80 -12.21 12.87
CA ASN A 552 2.17 -11.44 13.93
C ASN A 552 3.01 -10.18 14.19
N SER A 553 2.67 -9.01 13.66
CA SER A 553 1.48 -8.68 12.88
C SER A 553 1.82 -7.75 11.71
N PHE A 554 0.84 -7.47 10.84
CA PHE A 554 0.97 -6.40 9.87
C PHE A 554 0.96 -5.03 10.57
N ASN A 555 -0.11 -4.67 11.28
CA ASN A 555 -0.34 -3.30 11.79
C ASN A 555 -0.77 -3.20 13.27
N GLU A 556 -0.54 -4.22 14.08
CA GLU A 556 -0.79 -4.15 15.53
C GLU A 556 0.36 -3.39 16.22
N SER A 557 0.16 -2.07 16.25
CA SER A 557 1.14 -1.08 16.68
C SER A 557 1.09 -0.80 18.17
N TRP A 558 -0.08 -0.93 18.82
CA TRP A 558 -0.21 -0.76 20.27
C TRP A 558 0.64 -1.77 21.03
N GLU A 559 0.81 -2.93 20.41
CA GLU A 559 1.46 -4.10 20.95
C GLU A 559 2.88 -4.33 20.40
N HIS A 560 3.33 -3.38 19.58
CA HIS A 560 4.68 -3.30 19.04
C HIS A 560 5.07 -4.49 18.16
N THR A 561 4.09 -5.16 17.54
CA THR A 561 4.30 -6.32 16.67
C THR A 561 4.20 -5.99 15.19
N ALA A 562 3.71 -4.78 14.85
CA ALA A 562 3.55 -4.34 13.48
C ALA A 562 4.84 -4.41 12.66
N VAL A 563 4.72 -4.88 11.41
CA VAL A 563 5.74 -4.72 10.36
C VAL A 563 5.35 -3.67 9.32
N GLU A 564 4.15 -3.08 9.41
CA GLU A 564 3.69 -1.98 8.56
C GLU A 564 4.68 -0.80 8.66
N PRO A 565 5.10 -0.20 7.52
CA PRO A 565 5.96 0.97 7.53
C PRO A 565 5.42 2.04 8.49
N SER A 566 6.20 2.38 9.52
CA SER A 566 5.72 3.20 10.62
C SER A 566 6.87 4.01 11.22
N TRP A 567 6.57 5.26 11.54
CA TRP A 567 7.43 6.11 12.34
C TRP A 567 7.01 6.01 13.82
N LEU A 568 7.95 5.71 14.73
CA LEU A 568 7.71 5.87 16.16
C LEU A 568 8.06 7.30 16.59
N LYS A 569 7.17 7.91 17.36
CA LYS A 569 7.39 9.24 17.94
C LYS A 569 8.65 9.26 18.84
N PRO A 570 9.56 10.23 18.67
CA PRO A 570 10.69 10.44 19.57
C PRO A 570 10.19 10.70 20.99
N GLY A 571 10.67 9.94 21.97
CA GLY A 571 10.34 10.10 23.39
C GLY A 571 9.64 8.90 24.03
N THR A 572 8.92 8.07 23.25
CA THR A 572 8.30 6.82 23.75
C THR A 572 9.33 5.86 24.36
N THR A 573 10.58 5.92 23.91
CA THR A 573 11.68 5.07 24.41
C THR A 573 12.30 5.54 25.73
N MET A 574 12.08 6.79 26.16
CA MET A 574 12.70 7.35 27.38
C MET A 574 12.06 6.82 28.67
N ASP A 575 10.84 6.32 28.60
CA ASP A 575 10.11 5.77 29.75
C ASP A 575 10.21 4.24 29.85
N ASN A 576 10.88 3.56 28.91
CA ASN A 576 10.85 2.10 28.83
C ASN A 576 12.13 1.50 28.23
N PRO A 577 13.09 1.05 29.06
CA PRO A 577 14.40 0.54 28.62
C PRO A 577 14.33 -0.77 27.82
N SER A 578 13.17 -1.42 27.74
CA SER A 578 12.92 -2.59 26.87
C SER A 578 12.62 -2.22 25.41
N MET A 579 12.37 -0.94 25.14
CA MET A 579 12.00 -0.39 23.83
C MET A 579 13.23 0.26 23.17
N ASP A 580 14.27 -0.54 22.91
CA ASP A 580 15.50 -0.04 22.28
C ASP A 580 15.22 0.30 20.80
N SER A 581 15.23 1.59 20.47
CA SER A 581 15.14 2.20 19.12
C SER A 581 14.25 1.47 18.09
N THR A 582 12.97 1.79 18.03
CA THR A 582 12.09 1.20 17.01
C THR A 582 12.41 1.75 15.62
N TRP A 583 12.37 0.88 14.60
CA TRP A 583 12.52 1.25 13.17
C TRP A 583 13.83 1.96 12.85
N THR A 584 14.93 1.47 13.42
CA THR A 584 16.27 1.85 13.02
C THR A 584 16.99 0.65 12.40
N ASP A 585 17.97 0.93 11.56
CA ASP A 585 18.90 -0.07 11.05
C ASP A 585 19.92 -0.51 12.12
N TYR A 586 20.89 -1.33 11.73
CA TYR A 586 21.96 -1.83 12.60
C TYR A 586 22.90 -0.74 13.14
N GLN A 587 22.86 0.47 12.57
CA GLN A 587 23.67 1.62 12.97
C GLN A 587 22.87 2.65 13.77
N GLY A 588 21.59 2.39 14.05
CA GLY A 588 20.70 3.31 14.75
C GLY A 588 20.12 4.42 13.84
N VAL A 589 20.28 4.31 12.52
CA VAL A 589 19.70 5.25 11.55
C VAL A 589 18.24 4.90 11.33
N ARG A 590 17.36 5.91 11.39
CA ARG A 590 15.92 5.77 11.14
C ARG A 590 15.66 5.15 9.77
N MET A 591 14.80 4.14 9.75
CA MET A 591 14.29 3.44 8.57
C MET A 591 12.87 2.92 8.86
N ASP A 592 11.86 3.73 8.51
CA ASP A 592 10.45 3.50 8.85
C ASP A 592 9.88 2.20 8.27
N ASP A 593 10.51 1.66 7.22
CA ASP A 593 10.12 0.44 6.52
C ASP A 593 11.05 -0.74 6.81
N PHE A 594 11.97 -0.65 7.80
CA PHE A 594 13.00 -1.66 8.07
C PHE A 594 12.43 -3.09 8.19
N TYR A 595 11.42 -3.30 9.04
CA TYR A 595 10.78 -4.61 9.19
C TYR A 595 9.85 -4.95 8.03
N TRP A 596 9.26 -3.98 7.34
CA TRP A 596 8.47 -4.25 6.15
C TRP A 596 9.34 -4.81 5.01
N VAL A 597 10.46 -4.14 4.74
CA VAL A 597 11.44 -4.57 3.73
C VAL A 597 12.00 -5.95 4.09
N MET A 598 12.33 -6.19 5.37
CA MET A 598 12.78 -7.50 5.84
C MET A 598 11.70 -8.58 5.65
N THR A 599 10.46 -8.31 6.05
CA THR A 599 9.30 -9.20 5.85
C THR A 599 9.10 -9.53 4.39
N LYS A 600 9.07 -8.52 3.51
CA LYS A 600 8.90 -8.70 2.06
C LYS A 600 9.98 -9.62 1.48
N GLN A 601 11.23 -9.40 1.87
CA GLN A 601 12.35 -10.21 1.37
C GLN A 601 12.27 -11.66 1.87
N TYR A 602 12.02 -11.88 3.17
CA TYR A 602 11.87 -13.23 3.71
C TYR A 602 10.70 -13.98 3.12
N ASN A 603 9.54 -13.33 3.02
CA ASN A 603 8.33 -13.96 2.51
C ASN A 603 8.48 -14.29 1.01
N ARG A 604 9.15 -13.43 0.22
CA ARG A 604 9.48 -13.75 -1.18
C ARG A 604 10.47 -14.89 -1.32
N LEU A 605 11.47 -14.96 -0.44
CA LEU A 605 12.40 -16.07 -0.39
C LEU A 605 11.67 -17.38 -0.06
N TYR A 606 10.82 -17.37 0.96
CA TYR A 606 10.07 -18.55 1.37
C TYR A 606 9.04 -19.00 0.33
N MET A 607 8.19 -18.08 -0.15
CA MET A 607 7.08 -18.42 -1.05
C MET A 607 7.49 -18.73 -2.49
N TYR A 608 8.56 -18.09 -2.98
CA TYR A 608 8.93 -18.16 -4.40
C TYR A 608 10.39 -18.54 -4.65
N ASN A 609 11.16 -18.82 -3.59
CA ASN A 609 12.60 -19.00 -3.68
C ASN A 609 13.31 -17.83 -4.39
N GLN A 610 12.95 -16.60 -3.99
CA GLN A 610 13.41 -15.37 -4.63
C GLN A 610 14.18 -14.44 -3.70
N LEU A 611 15.25 -13.86 -4.23
CA LEU A 611 16.02 -12.80 -3.58
C LEU A 611 15.93 -11.51 -4.39
N PHE A 612 15.95 -10.36 -3.72
CA PHE A 612 16.06 -9.08 -4.40
C PHE A 612 17.53 -8.76 -4.68
N ASN A 613 17.82 -8.29 -5.90
CA ASN A 613 19.14 -7.78 -6.22
C ASN A 613 19.48 -6.60 -5.31
N GLY A 614 20.67 -6.61 -4.73
CA GLY A 614 21.11 -5.62 -3.76
C GLY A 614 20.68 -5.89 -2.31
N SER A 615 19.91 -6.94 -2.02
CA SER A 615 19.64 -7.36 -0.64
C SER A 615 20.89 -7.91 0.04
N TYR A 616 20.85 -8.01 1.37
CA TYR A 616 21.95 -8.52 2.16
C TYR A 616 21.54 -9.80 2.90
N ILE A 617 22.45 -10.76 2.97
CA ILE A 617 22.26 -12.03 3.66
C ILE A 617 23.42 -12.31 4.61
N GLN A 618 23.14 -13.07 5.66
CA GLN A 618 24.11 -13.63 6.61
C GLN A 618 23.76 -15.09 6.84
N GLU A 619 24.73 -16.00 6.73
CA GLU A 619 24.51 -17.41 7.03
C GLU A 619 24.49 -17.64 8.55
N TYR A 620 23.61 -18.51 9.02
CA TYR A 620 23.46 -18.81 10.44
C TYR A 620 24.75 -19.41 11.02
N GLY A 621 25.25 -18.83 12.12
CA GLY A 621 26.51 -19.24 12.74
C GLY A 621 27.76 -18.57 12.15
N HIS A 622 27.59 -17.64 11.20
CA HIS A 622 28.65 -16.86 10.56
C HIS A 622 28.49 -15.38 10.85
N ASP A 623 29.60 -14.65 10.96
CA ASP A 623 29.59 -13.19 11.19
C ASP A 623 29.56 -12.41 9.86
N GLU A 624 29.94 -13.06 8.77
CA GLU A 624 30.10 -12.45 7.46
C GLU A 624 28.76 -12.13 6.79
N VAL A 625 28.59 -10.87 6.38
CA VAL A 625 27.48 -10.40 5.55
C VAL A 625 27.88 -10.40 4.08
N TYR A 626 26.93 -10.77 3.22
CA TYR A 626 27.07 -10.77 1.76
C TYR A 626 25.94 -9.98 1.11
N LYS A 627 26.27 -9.23 0.07
CA LYS A 627 25.32 -8.53 -0.79
C LYS A 627 24.98 -9.40 -2.00
N VAL A 628 23.69 -9.52 -2.32
CA VAL A 628 23.22 -10.14 -3.56
C VAL A 628 23.53 -9.20 -4.72
N ASN A 629 24.31 -9.66 -5.69
CA ASN A 629 24.67 -8.89 -6.88
C ASN A 629 24.55 -9.78 -8.12
N GLY A 630 23.41 -9.65 -8.81
CA GLY A 630 22.99 -10.61 -9.83
C GLY A 630 22.97 -12.02 -9.24
N CYS A 631 23.62 -12.98 -9.91
CA CYS A 631 23.68 -14.38 -9.48
C CYS A 631 24.85 -14.70 -8.55
N SER A 632 25.44 -13.68 -7.92
CA SER A 632 26.60 -13.83 -7.04
C SER A 632 26.36 -13.22 -5.66
N PHE A 633 27.10 -13.71 -4.67
CA PHE A 633 27.11 -13.18 -3.32
C PHE A 633 28.44 -12.48 -3.07
N GLN A 634 28.41 -11.14 -3.09
CA GLN A 634 29.58 -10.31 -2.88
C GLN A 634 29.83 -10.13 -1.38
N TYR A 635 31.05 -10.39 -0.93
CA TYR A 635 31.43 -10.16 0.47
C TYR A 635 31.26 -8.68 0.84
N GLN A 636 30.48 -8.40 1.89
CA GLN A 636 30.21 -7.06 2.43
C GLN A 636 30.94 -6.83 3.77
N GLY A 637 31.21 -7.90 4.52
CA GLY A 637 31.84 -7.82 5.85
C GLY A 637 30.80 -7.59 6.94
N SER A 638 30.62 -6.34 7.37
CA SER A 638 29.74 -5.97 8.48
C SER A 638 28.30 -5.67 8.05
N MET A 639 27.40 -5.50 9.03
CA MET A 639 26.03 -5.03 8.81
C MET A 639 26.01 -3.69 8.05
N PRO A 640 25.18 -3.56 6.99
CA PRO A 640 25.05 -2.32 6.22
C PRO A 640 24.22 -1.26 6.98
N SER A 641 24.31 -0.02 6.52
CA SER A 641 23.35 1.03 6.90
C SER A 641 22.16 1.05 5.92
N GLN A 642 21.00 1.45 6.42
CA GLN A 642 19.72 1.65 5.72
C GLN A 642 19.27 0.43 4.91
N ALA A 643 19.60 -0.77 5.38
CA ALA A 643 19.15 -2.01 4.77
C ALA A 643 19.07 -3.15 5.80
N PRO A 644 18.01 -3.97 5.78
CA PRO A 644 17.98 -5.20 6.57
C PRO A 644 18.89 -6.28 5.99
N VAL A 645 19.33 -7.20 6.85
CA VAL A 645 20.10 -8.40 6.52
C VAL A 645 19.28 -9.64 6.86
N LEU A 646 19.01 -10.45 5.85
CA LEU A 646 18.36 -11.75 5.99
C LEU A 646 19.32 -12.76 6.62
N LEU A 647 19.04 -13.22 7.83
CA LEU A 647 19.65 -14.41 8.38
C LEU A 647 19.08 -15.65 7.68
N VAL A 648 19.94 -16.42 7.02
CA VAL A 648 19.59 -17.62 6.21
C VAL A 648 20.31 -18.87 6.76
N PRO A 649 19.87 -20.10 6.44
CA PRO A 649 20.53 -21.31 6.92
C PRO A 649 22.02 -21.38 6.55
N ASP A 650 22.80 -22.11 7.34
CA ASP A 650 24.20 -22.42 7.01
C ASP A 650 24.30 -23.13 5.64
N GLY A 651 25.28 -22.74 4.84
CA GLY A 651 25.50 -23.23 3.48
C GLY A 651 24.54 -22.69 2.40
N PHE A 652 23.60 -21.81 2.75
CA PHE A 652 22.61 -21.25 1.81
C PHE A 652 23.23 -20.64 0.55
N ARG A 653 24.33 -19.90 0.64
CA ARG A 653 24.98 -19.28 -0.54
C ARG A 653 25.45 -20.30 -1.55
N SER A 654 25.92 -21.44 -1.08
CA SER A 654 26.43 -22.51 -1.92
C SER A 654 25.33 -23.38 -2.54
N SER A 655 24.14 -23.40 -1.92
CA SER A 655 23.02 -24.25 -2.32
C SER A 655 21.87 -23.49 -2.97
N PHE A 656 21.85 -22.15 -2.92
CA PHE A 656 20.78 -21.34 -3.49
C PHE A 656 20.60 -21.60 -4.98
N SER A 657 19.41 -22.05 -5.35
CA SER A 657 19.02 -22.37 -6.73
C SER A 657 17.78 -21.60 -7.18
N GLY A 658 17.55 -20.42 -6.58
CA GLY A 658 16.38 -19.60 -6.80
C GLY A 658 16.55 -18.55 -7.91
N VAL A 659 15.68 -17.55 -7.88
CA VAL A 659 15.70 -16.43 -8.84
C VAL A 659 16.05 -15.13 -8.13
N VAL A 660 16.91 -14.33 -8.74
CA VAL A 660 17.20 -12.96 -8.29
C VAL A 660 16.36 -11.99 -9.10
N ILE A 661 15.63 -11.13 -8.41
CA ILE A 661 14.67 -10.18 -9.00
C ILE A 661 15.04 -8.73 -8.69
N ASP A 662 14.58 -7.78 -9.51
CA ASP A 662 14.69 -6.35 -9.21
C ASP A 662 13.51 -5.86 -8.35
N ALA A 663 13.48 -4.55 -8.04
CA ALA A 663 12.41 -3.93 -7.27
C ALA A 663 11.03 -3.98 -7.97
N SER A 664 11.02 -4.16 -9.29
CA SER A 664 9.83 -4.31 -10.13
C SER A 664 9.44 -5.78 -10.36
N PHE A 665 10.09 -6.71 -9.64
CA PHE A 665 9.89 -8.16 -9.73
C PHE A 665 10.30 -8.79 -11.06
N ASN A 666 11.07 -8.09 -11.90
CA ASN A 666 11.64 -8.69 -13.10
C ASN A 666 12.79 -9.60 -12.72
N THR A 667 12.94 -10.70 -13.44
CA THR A 667 14.10 -11.59 -13.26
C THR A 667 15.37 -10.88 -13.70
N VAL A 668 16.30 -10.68 -12.77
CA VAL A 668 17.66 -10.23 -13.04
C VAL A 668 18.51 -11.41 -13.49
N CYS A 669 18.39 -12.54 -12.80
CA CYS A 669 19.03 -13.79 -13.19
C CYS A 669 18.37 -14.99 -12.49
N SER A 670 18.60 -16.19 -13.04
CA SER A 670 18.23 -17.45 -12.40
C SER A 670 19.50 -18.18 -11.98
N ALA A 671 19.60 -18.51 -10.70
CA ALA A 671 20.72 -19.28 -10.17
C ALA A 671 20.59 -20.75 -10.65
N SER A 672 20.99 -21.01 -11.89
CA SER A 672 21.33 -22.36 -12.35
C SER A 672 22.76 -22.63 -11.91
N HIS A 673 23.04 -23.84 -11.40
CA HIS A 673 24.36 -24.22 -10.87
C HIS A 673 25.52 -23.63 -11.70
N VAL A 674 26.15 -22.57 -11.18
CA VAL A 674 27.52 -22.23 -11.55
C VAL A 674 28.38 -22.98 -10.55
N ALA A 675 28.74 -24.21 -10.92
CA ALA A 675 30.03 -24.71 -10.51
C ALA A 675 31.06 -23.65 -10.93
N GLY A 676 31.61 -22.92 -9.96
CA GLY A 676 32.86 -22.22 -10.16
C GLY A 676 33.95 -23.21 -10.61
N PRO A 677 35.01 -22.74 -11.28
CA PRO A 677 35.95 -23.60 -11.98
C PRO A 677 36.49 -24.70 -11.08
N ALA A 678 36.54 -25.91 -11.64
CA ALA A 678 36.92 -27.13 -10.97
C ALA A 678 38.23 -26.99 -10.18
N THR A 679 38.14 -27.20 -8.87
CA THR A 679 39.21 -27.86 -8.13
C THR A 679 38.64 -29.07 -7.42
N LEU A 680 38.90 -30.21 -8.07
CA LEU A 680 38.87 -31.59 -7.60
C LEU A 680 37.57 -32.10 -6.97
N ALA A 681 36.92 -32.95 -7.78
CA ALA A 681 35.87 -33.86 -7.37
C ALA A 681 36.21 -34.58 -6.06
N LEU A 682 35.30 -34.49 -5.10
CA LEU A 682 35.00 -35.60 -4.22
C LEU A 682 33.51 -35.90 -4.38
N GLU A 683 33.26 -37.12 -4.80
CA GLU A 683 31.94 -37.66 -5.13
C GLU A 683 30.93 -37.44 -4.00
N LYS A 684 29.70 -37.22 -4.43
CA LYS A 684 28.49 -37.26 -3.62
C LYS A 684 28.39 -38.66 -2.96
N LYS A 685 28.78 -38.78 -1.70
CA LYS A 685 28.35 -39.90 -0.84
C LYS A 685 27.06 -39.52 -0.16
N GLU A 686 26.03 -40.33 -0.39
CA GLU A 686 24.83 -40.39 0.46
C GLU A 686 25.22 -40.50 1.94
N GLY A 687 24.36 -39.94 2.80
CA GLY A 687 24.62 -39.57 4.19
C GLY A 687 25.40 -40.59 5.04
N THR A 688 26.66 -40.25 5.32
CA THR A 688 27.53 -40.91 6.32
C THR A 688 28.35 -39.91 7.16
N ALA A 689 28.26 -38.60 6.92
CA ALA A 689 29.05 -37.60 7.67
C ALA A 689 28.49 -37.34 9.08
N VAL A 690 29.39 -37.30 10.07
CA VAL A 690 29.10 -36.94 11.47
C VAL A 690 28.92 -35.42 11.56
N LYS A 691 27.75 -34.97 12.03
CA LYS A 691 27.42 -33.56 12.33
C LYS A 691 27.56 -33.28 13.82
N ILE A 692 27.98 -32.07 14.16
CA ILE A 692 28.16 -31.62 15.55
C ILE A 692 27.45 -30.28 15.73
N GLU A 693 26.57 -30.22 16.70
CA GLU A 693 25.90 -29.00 17.16
C GLU A 693 26.51 -28.59 18.50
N LEU A 694 26.90 -27.31 18.64
CA LEU A 694 27.46 -26.72 19.86
C LEU A 694 26.66 -25.46 20.19
N PHE A 695 25.94 -25.45 21.32
CA PHE A 695 25.04 -24.35 21.68
C PHE A 695 24.86 -24.18 23.19
N PRO A 696 24.66 -22.95 23.71
CA PRO A 696 24.83 -21.69 22.98
C PRO A 696 26.31 -21.42 22.68
N ASN A 697 26.62 -20.70 21.60
CA ASN A 697 27.97 -20.23 21.28
C ASN A 697 27.87 -18.84 20.64
N PRO A 698 28.34 -17.75 21.30
CA PRO A 698 29.05 -17.73 22.58
C PRO A 698 28.21 -18.20 23.78
N SER A 699 28.85 -18.71 24.83
CA SER A 699 28.18 -19.08 26.10
C SER A 699 28.76 -18.33 27.29
N GLN A 700 27.90 -17.92 28.23
CA GLN A 700 28.31 -17.37 29.53
C GLN A 700 28.54 -18.46 30.60
N ASP A 701 27.95 -19.64 30.46
CA ASP A 701 28.00 -20.71 31.48
C ASP A 701 28.57 -22.01 30.93
N HIS A 702 27.81 -22.76 30.12
CA HIS A 702 28.27 -24.01 29.53
C HIS A 702 27.83 -24.12 28.08
N PHE A 703 28.45 -25.01 27.33
CA PHE A 703 28.04 -25.39 25.99
C PHE A 703 27.39 -26.77 26.10
N ASN A 704 26.25 -26.93 25.44
CA ASN A 704 25.71 -28.24 25.12
C ASN A 704 26.27 -28.66 23.76
N PHE A 705 26.66 -29.92 23.63
CA PHE A 705 27.02 -30.49 22.36
C PHE A 705 26.22 -31.74 22.05
N ARG A 706 25.83 -31.87 20.78
CA ARG A 706 25.12 -33.03 20.25
C ARG A 706 25.81 -33.49 18.98
N VAL A 707 25.96 -34.79 18.84
CA VAL A 707 26.50 -35.42 17.62
C VAL A 707 25.38 -36.16 16.89
N SER A 708 25.22 -35.94 15.59
CA SER A 708 24.22 -36.61 14.74
C SER A 708 24.85 -37.20 13.48
N GLY A 709 24.29 -38.27 12.91
CA GLY A 709 24.82 -38.98 11.72
C GLY A 709 25.35 -40.40 12.00
N LYS A 710 25.59 -41.18 10.93
CA LYS A 710 26.15 -42.55 11.01
C LYS A 710 27.69 -42.50 10.97
N GLY A 711 28.33 -42.39 12.13
CA GLY A 711 29.77 -42.61 12.32
C GLY A 711 30.06 -43.84 13.18
N ALA A 712 31.18 -44.51 12.97
CA ALA A 712 31.58 -45.66 13.80
C ALA A 712 31.88 -45.17 15.23
N SER A 713 31.18 -45.73 16.23
CA SER A 713 31.54 -45.55 17.64
C SER A 713 32.86 -46.28 17.95
N PRO A 714 33.77 -45.73 18.78
CA PRO A 714 33.58 -44.55 19.61
C PRO A 714 34.30 -43.29 19.08
N LEU A 715 33.54 -42.19 18.92
CA LEU A 715 34.09 -40.86 18.62
C LEU A 715 34.84 -40.29 19.83
N GLN A 716 35.96 -39.61 19.56
CA GLN A 716 36.70 -38.84 20.56
C GLN A 716 36.60 -37.35 20.27
N MET A 717 36.35 -36.55 21.31
CA MET A 717 36.36 -35.08 21.25
C MET A 717 37.41 -34.54 22.21
N ARG A 718 38.20 -33.56 21.77
CA ARG A 718 39.14 -32.80 22.58
C ARG A 718 38.81 -31.32 22.47
N ILE A 719 38.86 -30.61 23.57
CA ILE A 719 38.73 -29.16 23.61
C ILE A 719 40.12 -28.62 23.89
N LEU A 720 40.57 -27.72 23.05
CA LEU A 720 41.91 -27.14 23.06
C LEU A 720 41.80 -25.64 23.37
N ASP A 721 42.70 -25.11 24.16
CA ASP A 721 42.91 -23.65 24.22
C ASP A 721 43.62 -23.16 22.94
N MET A 722 43.80 -21.84 22.82
CA MET A 722 44.48 -21.24 21.66
C MET A 722 45.96 -21.57 21.55
N ASN A 723 46.58 -22.14 22.59
CA ASN A 723 47.95 -22.63 22.56
C ASN A 723 48.03 -24.12 22.19
N GLY A 724 46.89 -24.76 21.88
CA GLY A 724 46.80 -26.17 21.52
C GLY A 724 46.85 -27.12 22.72
N LYS A 725 46.71 -26.62 23.95
CA LYS A 725 46.64 -27.47 25.15
C LYS A 725 45.23 -28.02 25.31
N VAL A 726 45.11 -29.33 25.50
CA VAL A 726 43.82 -29.97 25.79
C VAL A 726 43.32 -29.52 27.17
N VAL A 727 42.14 -28.88 27.20
CA VAL A 727 41.47 -28.42 28.42
C VAL A 727 40.36 -29.36 28.89
N GLU A 728 39.77 -30.14 27.98
CA GLU A 728 38.76 -31.16 28.30
C GLU A 728 38.70 -32.22 27.17
N GLN A 729 38.34 -33.46 27.50
CA GLN A 729 38.27 -34.56 26.53
C GLN A 729 37.10 -35.49 26.83
N PHE A 730 36.36 -35.88 25.78
CA PHE A 730 35.28 -36.86 25.83
C PHE A 730 35.65 -38.08 25.00
N SER A 731 35.36 -39.26 25.54
CA SER A 731 35.53 -40.55 24.86
C SER A 731 34.18 -41.28 24.82
N ASN A 732 33.99 -42.16 23.83
CA ASN A 732 32.76 -42.96 23.68
C ASN A 732 31.49 -42.12 23.51
N ILE A 733 31.57 -41.05 22.71
CA ILE A 733 30.41 -40.21 22.39
C ILE A 733 29.41 -41.02 21.56
N VAL A 734 28.16 -41.06 22.04
CA VAL A 734 27.05 -41.74 21.37
C VAL A 734 26.21 -40.72 20.62
N ALA A 735 25.94 -40.99 19.33
CA ALA A 735 25.12 -40.12 18.51
C ALA A 735 23.70 -39.97 19.10
N GLY A 736 23.16 -38.75 19.05
CA GLY A 736 21.84 -38.40 19.57
C GLY A 736 21.84 -37.90 21.02
N ASN A 737 22.83 -38.27 21.83
CA ASN A 737 22.97 -37.82 23.21
C ASN A 737 23.47 -36.38 23.30
N LEU A 738 23.01 -35.68 24.34
CA LEU A 738 23.45 -34.34 24.70
C LEU A 738 24.52 -34.43 25.78
N TYR A 739 25.58 -33.66 25.63
CA TYR A 739 26.69 -33.57 26.57
C TYR A 739 26.96 -32.10 26.91
N GLN A 740 27.47 -31.83 28.11
CA GLN A 740 27.80 -30.48 28.55
C GLN A 740 29.32 -30.32 28.72
N LEU A 741 29.85 -29.19 28.28
CA LEU A 741 31.25 -28.79 28.44
C LEU A 741 31.36 -27.30 28.77
N GLY A 742 32.52 -26.88 29.27
CA GLY A 742 32.85 -25.45 29.39
C GLY A 742 32.35 -24.68 30.61
N SER A 743 31.66 -25.34 31.55
CA SER A 743 31.27 -24.74 32.83
C SER A 743 32.44 -24.25 33.68
N ARG A 744 33.64 -24.80 33.46
CA ARG A 744 34.88 -24.44 34.17
C ARG A 744 35.88 -23.67 33.30
N TYR A 745 35.50 -23.30 32.08
CA TYR A 745 36.41 -22.57 31.19
C TYR A 745 36.49 -21.12 31.64
N ALA A 746 37.71 -20.58 31.64
CA ALA A 746 37.89 -19.13 31.74
C ALA A 746 37.32 -18.45 30.48
N PRO A 747 36.84 -17.20 30.57
CA PRO A 747 36.49 -16.41 29.40
C PRO A 747 37.62 -16.44 28.36
N GLY A 748 37.29 -16.79 27.11
CA GLY A 748 38.28 -17.00 26.06
C GLY A 748 37.78 -17.83 24.88
N LEU A 749 38.65 -17.96 23.88
CA LEU A 749 38.43 -18.75 22.67
C LEU A 749 39.01 -20.16 22.86
N TYR A 750 38.23 -21.17 22.47
CA TYR A 750 38.63 -22.58 22.49
C TYR A 750 38.30 -23.27 21.17
N MET A 751 39.00 -24.36 20.87
CA MET A 751 38.79 -25.20 19.68
C MET A 751 38.29 -26.57 20.10
N VAL A 752 37.13 -27.00 19.60
CA VAL A 752 36.63 -28.36 19.73
C VAL A 752 37.10 -29.18 18.53
N GLU A 753 37.86 -30.24 18.78
CA GLU A 753 38.34 -31.19 17.78
C GLU A 753 37.66 -32.55 18.00
N ILE A 754 36.94 -33.07 17.01
CA ILE A 754 36.43 -34.45 17.01
C ILE A 754 37.18 -35.29 15.99
N SER A 755 37.65 -36.47 16.39
CA SER A 755 38.24 -37.45 15.48
C SER A 755 37.29 -38.63 15.23
N ASN A 756 37.04 -38.94 13.96
CA ASN A 756 36.26 -40.09 13.50
C ASN A 756 37.06 -40.89 12.45
N GLY A 757 37.64 -42.03 12.83
CA GLY A 757 38.22 -42.98 11.87
C GLY A 757 39.29 -42.43 10.90
N GLY A 758 39.95 -41.31 11.23
CA GLY A 758 40.93 -40.63 10.38
C GLY A 758 40.53 -39.20 9.96
N GLU A 759 39.25 -38.84 10.01
CA GLU A 759 38.76 -37.48 9.76
C GLU A 759 38.74 -36.64 11.05
N LYS A 760 39.12 -35.36 10.94
CA LYS A 760 39.09 -34.39 12.05
C LYS A 760 38.10 -33.26 11.75
N ILE A 761 37.15 -33.05 12.64
CA ILE A 761 36.23 -31.91 12.60
C ILE A 761 36.65 -30.92 13.68
N ILE A 762 36.86 -29.66 13.28
CA ILE A 762 37.29 -28.60 14.19
C ILE A 762 36.21 -27.51 14.24
N ARG A 763 35.86 -27.03 15.45
CA ARG A 763 34.89 -25.95 15.69
C ARG A 763 35.42 -24.95 16.72
N LYS A 764 35.15 -23.66 16.52
CA LYS A 764 35.49 -22.60 17.48
C LYS A 764 34.34 -22.41 18.47
N ILE A 765 34.65 -22.28 19.76
CA ILE A 765 33.69 -21.91 20.80
C ILE A 765 34.21 -20.75 21.63
N VAL A 766 33.31 -19.84 22.02
CA VAL A 766 33.62 -18.60 22.74
C VAL A 766 32.95 -18.64 24.11
N LYS A 767 33.75 -18.69 25.17
CA LYS A 767 33.31 -18.54 26.57
C LYS A 767 33.40 -17.07 26.94
N ARG A 768 32.26 -16.45 27.28
CA ARG A 768 32.19 -15.05 27.71
C ARG A 768 32.43 -14.90 29.20
#